data_AF-A0A944RMV1-F1
#
_entry.id   AF-A0A944RMV1-F1
#
_cell.length_a   1.000
_cell.length_b   1.000
_cell.length_c   1.000
_cell.angle_alpha   90.00
_cell.angle_beta   90.00
_cell.angle_gamma   90.00
#
_symmetry.space_group_name_H-M   'P 1'
#
loop_
_entity.id
_entity.type
_entity.pdbx_description
1 polymer ?
#
loop_
_entity_poly.entity_id
_entity_poly.type
_entity_poly.pdbx_seq_one_letter_code
_entity_poly.pdbx_strand_id
1 'polypeptide(L)'
;MIKNFIESHSIRKSMIIAFIAIFFISGALLIYNALAASNDSVVLVPNHIYPEWEASEKKKKAVKYIDKVKKEIPVERSLRLKRMKLGVDDILKPTFNINGSTVETDFYKPVKFMMKEHALRENLDCAVCHHKTPDIQAPDEQAARSMETTRCESCHQGTGIVEKVEDRLSLKAAYHQKCIECHKEKGGKNARIYCNSCHRQNVVSHEKMFTVVGDPEKVTPTQMTRLCLDCHSKAGEEMVKSAHYKWGGPVSKWTVTQNDNPVTGKVFNSINNNCISPYGDWGHCTKCHVGYGSIEDEGKEFSKNPENIDCLVCHAEEDTYGKGKYGMPAEDVDLVWAAGLVGNTSRATCGSCHFSAGGGNARKGTLYNALNHPEEELDVHMGGKFDMACADCHKGRQHRIPGRHSSIGVDEGIVECTDCHSSKPHSGNLMAKHTDRHVENIKCATCHIPTIARDQQTRESWDWRDVGKKGEKVVNNEAGKPIYLPDEGTFKWEKDIRPYYSWDNGYTKRYVIGDKIDDLSKKLMIGVNLGDKNDPDSKIGPFKIFKGWQPADAKNKYLAVPKLTGEKGVWESKQWEEAIVSGMEEAGLPFSGDITFVETELRFRPRHEVAPKENALTCVQCHTSAFTDKKTAENTCARCHNKNSPEEIDDIMAKGKDRKANYIDWKNLGYENDPLVTGGRFSK
;
A
#
# COMPACT_ATOMS: atom_id res chain seq x y z
N MET A 1 -14.87 20.06 62.88
CA MET A 1 -13.40 20.07 62.70
C MET A 1 -12.92 19.42 61.40
N ILE A 2 -13.57 18.41 60.82
CA ILE A 2 -13.10 17.76 59.58
C ILE A 2 -13.36 18.60 58.31
N LYS A 3 -14.41 19.44 58.27
CA LYS A 3 -14.73 20.32 57.13
C LYS A 3 -13.65 21.40 56.88
N ASN A 4 -13.10 21.98 57.95
CA ASN A 4 -12.07 23.03 57.85
C ASN A 4 -10.68 22.49 57.45
N PHE A 5 -10.43 21.19 57.63
CA PHE A 5 -9.16 20.56 57.23
C PHE A 5 -9.10 20.32 55.71
N ILE A 6 -10.24 19.98 55.09
CA ILE A 6 -10.37 19.72 53.65
C ILE A 6 -10.28 21.02 52.83
N GLU A 7 -10.89 22.12 53.29
CA GLU A 7 -10.78 23.43 52.62
C GLU A 7 -9.33 23.97 52.64
N SER A 8 -8.58 23.76 53.73
CA SER A 8 -7.18 24.20 53.81
C SER A 8 -6.23 23.48 52.85
N HIS A 9 -6.50 22.21 52.53
CA HIS A 9 -5.71 21.40 51.59
C HIS A 9 -6.05 21.71 50.13
N SER A 10 -7.31 22.03 49.83
CA SER A 10 -7.74 22.46 48.50
C SER A 10 -7.12 23.81 48.11
N ILE A 11 -7.11 24.77 49.04
CA ILE A 11 -6.55 26.12 48.80
C ILE A 11 -5.03 26.05 48.61
N ARG A 12 -4.31 25.22 49.40
CA ARG A 12 -2.86 25.02 49.23
C ARG A 12 -2.49 24.36 47.90
N LYS A 13 -3.27 23.38 47.41
CA LYS A 13 -3.04 22.78 46.08
C LYS A 13 -3.29 23.79 44.96
N SER A 14 -4.37 24.57 45.03
CA SER A 14 -4.68 25.60 44.02
C SER A 14 -3.63 26.72 43.99
N MET A 15 -3.10 27.13 45.14
CA MET A 15 -2.02 28.14 45.19
C MET A 15 -0.69 27.60 44.69
N ILE A 16 -0.33 26.33 44.94
CA ILE A 16 0.89 25.71 44.41
C ILE A 16 0.79 25.53 42.89
N ILE A 17 -0.36 25.12 42.36
CA ILE A 17 -0.60 25.01 40.91
C ILE A 17 -0.57 26.40 40.26
N ALA A 18 -1.15 27.42 40.90
CA ALA A 18 -1.07 28.80 40.41
C ALA A 18 0.37 29.36 40.47
N PHE A 19 1.15 29.06 41.52
CA PHE A 19 2.55 29.47 41.61
C PHE A 19 3.44 28.76 40.58
N ILE A 20 3.23 27.47 40.33
CA ILE A 20 3.94 26.73 39.27
C ILE A 20 3.55 27.28 37.90
N ALA A 21 2.26 27.53 37.65
CA ALA A 21 1.80 28.14 36.40
C ALA A 21 2.39 29.55 36.21
N ILE A 22 2.43 30.38 37.25
CA ILE A 22 3.03 31.72 37.18
C ILE A 22 4.53 31.63 36.96
N PHE A 23 5.25 30.70 37.60
CA PHE A 23 6.70 30.49 37.37
C PHE A 23 7.01 29.98 35.96
N PHE A 24 6.17 29.09 35.40
CA PHE A 24 6.29 28.64 34.00
C PHE A 24 5.96 29.76 33.02
N ILE A 25 4.94 30.59 33.30
CA ILE A 25 4.58 31.73 32.46
C ILE A 25 5.65 32.84 32.53
N SER A 26 6.21 33.12 33.71
CA SER A 26 7.29 34.12 33.86
C SER A 26 8.62 33.64 33.31
N GLY A 27 8.93 32.34 33.45
CA GLY A 27 10.10 31.71 32.83
C GLY A 27 10.01 31.67 31.31
N ALA A 28 8.82 31.34 30.77
CA ALA A 28 8.53 31.41 29.35
C ALA A 28 8.60 32.86 28.82
N LEU A 29 8.12 33.87 29.56
CA LEU A 29 8.23 35.28 29.18
C LEU A 29 9.68 35.79 29.19
N LEU A 30 10.51 35.34 30.14
CA LEU A 30 11.93 35.69 30.21
C LEU A 30 12.73 35.04 29.07
N ILE A 31 12.41 33.80 28.72
CA ILE A 31 12.97 33.10 27.55
C ILE A 31 12.49 33.75 26.25
N TYR A 32 11.21 34.15 26.18
CA TYR A 32 10.62 34.86 25.05
C TYR A 32 11.32 36.19 24.78
N ASN A 33 11.55 37.00 25.83
CA ASN A 33 12.25 38.28 25.70
C ASN A 33 13.76 38.12 25.44
N ALA A 34 14.39 37.04 25.91
CA ALA A 34 15.81 36.77 25.65
C ALA A 34 16.07 36.21 24.23
N LEU A 35 15.17 35.38 23.69
CA LEU A 35 15.25 34.83 22.33
C LEU A 35 14.80 35.83 21.26
N ALA A 36 13.82 36.69 21.56
CA ALA A 36 13.43 37.78 20.67
C ALA A 36 14.54 38.83 20.50
N ALA A 37 15.55 38.84 21.38
CA ALA A 37 16.70 39.74 21.30
C ALA A 37 17.85 39.19 20.42
N SER A 38 17.82 37.92 20.00
CA SER A 38 18.74 37.35 19.02
C SER A 38 18.01 37.11 17.70
N ASN A 39 18.21 37.99 16.71
CA ASN A 39 17.55 37.97 15.39
C ASN A 39 17.76 36.68 14.54
N ASP A 40 18.41 35.64 15.08
CA ASP A 40 18.78 34.41 14.36
C ASP A 40 18.25 33.12 14.97
N SER A 41 17.57 33.13 16.12
CA SER A 41 17.05 31.91 16.74
C SER A 41 15.56 31.72 16.49
N VAL A 42 15.18 30.66 15.78
CA VAL A 42 13.79 30.18 15.68
C VAL A 42 13.54 29.08 16.70
N VAL A 43 12.41 29.15 17.40
CA VAL A 43 11.99 28.12 18.35
C VAL A 43 10.56 27.67 18.04
N LEU A 44 10.38 26.36 17.93
CA LEU A 44 9.08 25.72 17.84
C LEU A 44 8.62 25.33 19.24
N VAL A 45 7.45 25.80 19.64
CA VAL A 45 6.86 25.50 20.96
C VAL A 45 5.63 24.59 20.75
N PRO A 46 5.63 23.35 21.26
CA PRO A 46 4.44 22.51 21.26
C PRO A 46 3.35 23.16 22.11
N ASN A 47 2.15 23.32 21.55
CA ASN A 47 0.97 23.69 22.31
C ASN A 47 0.39 22.40 22.89
N HIS A 48 0.63 22.13 24.18
CA HIS A 48 0.01 21.02 24.90
C HIS A 48 -1.51 21.25 25.06
N ILE A 49 -2.26 21.18 23.97
CA ILE A 49 -3.71 21.14 23.99
C ILE A 49 -4.08 19.66 24.01
N TYR A 50 -4.36 19.14 25.19
CA TYR A 50 -4.97 17.81 25.34
C TYR A 50 -6.30 17.81 24.56
N PRO A 51 -6.42 17.06 23.44
CA PRO A 51 -7.69 17.00 22.73
C PRO A 51 -8.66 16.18 23.56
N GLU A 52 -9.84 16.74 23.76
CA GLU A 52 -11.19 16.29 24.24
C GLU A 52 -11.53 14.79 24.44
N TRP A 53 -10.66 13.84 24.12
CA TRP A 53 -10.85 12.40 24.28
C TRP A 53 -11.23 11.98 25.71
N GLU A 54 -10.59 12.54 26.76
CA GLU A 54 -10.88 12.18 28.15
C GLU A 54 -12.30 12.56 28.62
N ALA A 55 -12.98 13.48 27.92
CA ALA A 55 -14.36 13.82 28.21
C ALA A 55 -15.36 12.74 27.73
N SER A 56 -15.00 11.95 26.72
CA SER A 56 -15.88 10.95 26.11
C SER A 56 -16.04 9.67 26.95
N GLU A 57 -15.04 9.30 27.77
CA GLU A 57 -15.15 8.11 28.63
C GLU A 57 -16.05 8.34 29.86
N LYS A 58 -16.30 9.59 30.26
CA LYS A 58 -16.97 9.93 31.52
C LYS A 58 -18.50 9.99 31.49
N LYS A 59 -19.19 9.64 30.40
CA LYS A 59 -20.66 9.60 30.36
C LYS A 59 -21.25 8.37 29.67
N LYS A 60 -21.05 7.20 30.28
CA LYS A 60 -21.95 6.05 30.06
C LYS A 60 -23.10 6.11 31.06
N LYS A 61 -24.20 6.76 30.71
CA LYS A 61 -25.47 6.56 31.43
C LYS A 61 -26.14 5.30 30.88
N ALA A 62 -26.52 4.39 31.78
CA ALA A 62 -27.35 3.24 31.44
C ALA A 62 -28.76 3.72 31.05
N VAL A 63 -29.29 3.17 29.96
CA VAL A 63 -30.60 3.51 29.40
C VAL A 63 -31.61 2.44 29.84
N LYS A 64 -32.68 2.82 30.56
CA LYS A 64 -33.68 1.89 31.14
C LYS A 64 -34.67 1.30 30.12
N TYR A 65 -34.57 1.65 28.84
CA TYR A 65 -35.47 1.17 27.77
C TYR A 65 -35.25 -0.31 27.38
N ILE A 66 -34.20 -0.97 27.87
CA ILE A 66 -33.82 -2.35 27.47
C ILE A 66 -34.56 -3.44 28.28
N ASP A 67 -35.50 -3.09 29.16
CA ASP A 67 -36.28 -4.11 29.90
C ASP A 67 -37.48 -4.69 29.11
N LYS A 68 -37.80 -4.16 27.92
CA LYS A 68 -38.95 -4.60 27.09
C LYS A 68 -38.55 -5.30 25.78
N VAL A 69 -37.51 -6.13 25.83
CA VAL A 69 -37.12 -6.97 24.68
C VAL A 69 -37.10 -8.43 25.13
N LYS A 70 -37.79 -9.36 24.44
CA LYS A 70 -37.91 -10.82 24.76
C LYS A 70 -36.59 -11.61 24.78
N LYS A 71 -35.95 -11.95 25.92
CA LYS A 71 -34.65 -12.70 25.94
C LYS A 71 -34.77 -14.02 25.16
N GLU A 72 -33.91 -14.21 24.17
CA GLU A 72 -33.87 -15.41 23.32
C GLU A 72 -32.43 -15.92 23.27
N ILE A 73 -32.27 -17.24 23.21
CA ILE A 73 -30.97 -17.91 23.18
C ILE A 73 -30.33 -17.73 21.78
N PRO A 74 -29.07 -17.26 21.67
CA PRO A 74 -28.40 -16.99 20.39
C PRO A 74 -28.38 -18.17 19.40
N VAL A 75 -28.27 -19.40 19.91
CA VAL A 75 -28.23 -20.63 19.10
C VAL A 75 -29.59 -20.89 18.44
N GLU A 76 -30.69 -20.72 19.18
CA GLU A 76 -32.05 -20.90 18.64
C GLU A 76 -32.36 -19.87 17.57
N ARG A 77 -31.89 -18.63 17.75
CA ARG A 77 -31.98 -17.56 16.76
C ARG A 77 -31.19 -17.87 15.49
N SER A 78 -29.94 -18.31 15.63
CA SER A 78 -29.11 -18.73 14.48
C SER A 78 -29.78 -19.86 13.69
N LEU A 79 -30.34 -20.85 14.38
CA LEU A 79 -31.09 -21.93 13.74
C LEU A 79 -32.36 -21.41 13.04
N ARG A 80 -33.07 -20.44 13.61
CA ARG A 80 -34.25 -19.81 12.95
C ARG A 80 -33.85 -19.03 11.69
N LEU A 81 -32.84 -18.15 11.74
CA LEU A 81 -32.39 -17.39 10.58
C LEU A 81 -31.85 -18.29 9.46
N LYS A 82 -31.14 -19.37 9.81
CA LYS A 82 -30.71 -20.40 8.84
C LYS A 82 -31.89 -21.12 8.18
N ARG A 83 -32.95 -21.43 8.93
CA ARG A 83 -34.19 -21.99 8.36
C ARG A 83 -34.88 -21.04 7.39
N MET A 84 -34.73 -19.73 7.58
CA MET A 84 -35.22 -18.70 6.65
C MET A 84 -34.32 -18.51 5.41
N LYS A 85 -33.23 -19.29 5.28
CA LYS A 85 -32.23 -19.22 4.21
C LYS A 85 -31.51 -17.87 4.09
N LEU A 86 -31.47 -17.08 5.16
CA LEU A 86 -30.78 -15.79 5.18
C LEU A 86 -29.29 -15.98 5.47
N GLY A 87 -28.42 -15.35 4.68
CA GLY A 87 -26.97 -15.45 4.79
C GLY A 87 -26.23 -14.20 4.31
N VAL A 88 -24.90 -14.29 4.26
CA VAL A 88 -24.00 -13.17 3.91
C VAL A 88 -24.23 -12.65 2.47
N ASP A 89 -24.84 -13.47 1.61
CA ASP A 89 -25.18 -13.10 0.23
C ASP A 89 -26.44 -12.24 0.12
N ASP A 90 -27.27 -12.18 1.15
CA ASP A 90 -28.46 -11.32 1.21
C ASP A 90 -28.14 -9.87 1.65
N ILE A 91 -26.86 -9.57 1.89
CA ILE A 91 -26.38 -8.23 2.22
C ILE A 91 -26.38 -7.36 0.96
N LEU A 92 -27.46 -6.60 0.77
CA LEU A 92 -27.67 -5.73 -0.41
C LEU A 92 -26.65 -4.58 -0.55
N LYS A 93 -26.04 -4.14 0.55
CA LYS A 93 -25.00 -3.10 0.55
C LYS A 93 -23.75 -3.62 1.28
N PRO A 94 -22.66 -3.94 0.57
CA PRO A 94 -21.47 -4.53 1.16
C PRO A 94 -20.74 -3.56 2.10
N THR A 95 -20.94 -2.26 1.87
CA THR A 95 -20.45 -1.17 2.69
C THR A 95 -21.62 -0.22 3.01
N PHE A 96 -21.64 0.32 4.21
CA PHE A 96 -22.52 1.44 4.53
C PHE A 96 -21.79 2.45 5.40
N ASN A 97 -22.12 3.72 5.18
CA ASN A 97 -21.71 4.78 6.06
C ASN A 97 -22.66 4.76 7.25
N ILE A 98 -22.12 4.75 8.46
CA ILE A 98 -22.91 4.98 9.67
C ILE A 98 -23.24 6.48 9.73
N ASN A 99 -24.10 6.93 8.83
CA ASN A 99 -24.59 8.30 8.69
C ASN A 99 -26.07 8.33 9.04
N GLY A 100 -26.40 8.86 10.22
CA GLY A 100 -27.77 9.02 10.68
C GLY A 100 -27.93 10.31 11.48
N SER A 101 -28.72 11.23 10.94
CA SER A 101 -29.12 12.55 11.43
C SER A 101 -28.17 13.72 11.15
N THR A 102 -28.79 14.81 10.67
CA THR A 102 -28.26 16.16 10.41
C THR A 102 -28.18 17.01 11.68
N VAL A 103 -28.15 16.38 12.86
CA VAL A 103 -28.24 17.09 14.15
C VAL A 103 -26.90 17.05 14.86
N GLU A 104 -26.42 18.24 15.28
CA GLU A 104 -25.14 18.50 15.97
C GLU A 104 -24.97 17.80 17.35
N THR A 105 -25.90 16.93 17.77
CA THR A 105 -25.96 16.41 19.15
C THR A 105 -25.41 15.00 19.33
N ASP A 106 -24.69 14.44 18.35
CA ASP A 106 -24.13 13.09 18.43
C ASP A 106 -22.60 13.14 18.49
N PHE A 107 -22.03 12.75 19.64
CA PHE A 107 -20.58 12.71 19.90
C PHE A 107 -19.78 11.74 19.00
N TYR A 108 -20.45 10.96 18.13
CA TYR A 108 -19.83 9.98 17.25
C TYR A 108 -19.79 10.45 15.80
N LYS A 109 -18.57 10.43 15.23
CA LYS A 109 -18.36 10.70 13.81
C LYS A 109 -18.89 9.54 12.94
N PRO A 110 -19.24 9.82 11.68
CA PRO A 110 -19.50 8.77 10.70
C PRO A 110 -18.28 7.88 10.48
N VAL A 111 -18.50 6.60 10.21
CA VAL A 111 -17.44 5.68 9.74
C VAL A 111 -17.98 4.82 8.61
N LYS A 112 -17.12 4.60 7.61
CA LYS A 112 -17.38 3.62 6.54
C LYS A 112 -17.12 2.23 7.11
N PHE A 113 -18.17 1.41 7.22
CA PHE A 113 -18.07 0.05 7.72
C PHE A 113 -18.36 -0.97 6.61
N MET A 114 -17.48 -1.96 6.46
CA MET A 114 -17.58 -3.01 5.45
C MET A 114 -18.24 -4.26 6.05
N MET A 115 -19.57 -4.27 6.08
CA MET A 115 -20.38 -5.30 6.75
C MET A 115 -20.15 -6.70 6.18
N LYS A 116 -20.10 -6.84 4.84
CA LYS A 116 -19.91 -8.15 4.19
C LYS A 116 -18.53 -8.72 4.50
N GLU A 117 -17.47 -7.90 4.44
CA GLU A 117 -16.11 -8.31 4.78
C GLU A 117 -16.00 -8.73 6.25
N HIS A 118 -16.53 -7.92 7.16
CA HIS A 118 -16.45 -8.20 8.59
C HIS A 118 -17.15 -9.53 8.95
N ALA A 119 -18.32 -9.79 8.38
CA ALA A 119 -19.05 -11.05 8.59
C ALA A 119 -18.28 -12.27 8.07
N LEU A 120 -17.70 -12.18 6.86
CA LEU A 120 -16.90 -13.26 6.25
C LEU A 120 -15.61 -13.54 7.03
N ARG A 121 -14.86 -12.49 7.37
CA ARG A 121 -13.56 -12.60 8.05
C ARG A 121 -13.68 -13.18 9.44
N GLU A 122 -14.71 -12.79 10.17
CA GLU A 122 -14.93 -13.18 11.57
C GLU A 122 -15.86 -14.40 11.70
N ASN A 123 -16.30 -14.98 10.57
CA ASN A 123 -17.26 -16.09 10.47
C ASN A 123 -18.52 -15.85 11.34
N LEU A 124 -19.09 -14.65 11.24
CA LEU A 124 -20.21 -14.21 12.08
C LEU A 124 -21.55 -14.48 11.40
N ASP A 125 -22.51 -15.00 12.19
CA ASP A 125 -23.92 -15.14 11.78
C ASP A 125 -24.65 -13.79 11.91
N CYS A 126 -25.63 -13.54 11.02
CA CYS A 126 -26.55 -12.41 11.06
C CYS A 126 -27.18 -12.20 12.45
N ALA A 127 -27.47 -13.30 13.17
CA ALA A 127 -28.04 -13.29 14.53
C ALA A 127 -27.17 -12.57 15.58
N VAL A 128 -25.86 -12.46 15.33
CA VAL A 128 -24.91 -11.78 16.23
C VAL A 128 -25.09 -10.25 16.14
N CYS A 129 -25.40 -9.74 14.95
CA CYS A 129 -25.41 -8.31 14.66
C CYS A 129 -26.81 -7.67 14.64
N HIS A 130 -27.89 -8.42 14.46
CA HIS A 130 -29.27 -7.89 14.47
C HIS A 130 -29.92 -7.91 15.88
N HIS A 131 -30.79 -6.94 16.17
CA HIS A 131 -31.51 -6.83 17.46
C HIS A 131 -32.77 -7.71 17.49
N LYS A 132 -33.32 -7.83 18.69
CA LYS A 132 -34.46 -8.65 19.10
C LYS A 132 -35.75 -7.82 18.94
N THR A 133 -36.81 -8.43 18.40
CA THR A 133 -38.06 -7.74 18.05
C THR A 133 -38.77 -7.11 19.27
N PRO A 134 -39.50 -5.98 19.10
CA PRO A 134 -40.53 -5.56 20.03
C PRO A 134 -41.66 -6.61 20.07
N ASP A 135 -42.31 -6.77 21.22
CA ASP A 135 -43.43 -7.71 21.39
C ASP A 135 -44.71 -7.17 20.73
N ILE A 136 -44.75 -7.22 19.40
CA ILE A 136 -45.93 -6.87 18.62
C ILE A 136 -46.25 -8.06 17.73
N GLN A 137 -47.47 -8.58 17.82
CA GLN A 137 -47.96 -9.65 16.95
C GLN A 137 -48.04 -9.15 15.51
N ALA A 138 -47.26 -9.74 14.60
CA ALA A 138 -47.42 -9.47 13.17
C ALA A 138 -48.65 -10.21 12.63
N PRO A 139 -49.42 -9.57 11.74
CA PRO A 139 -50.58 -10.18 11.12
C PRO A 139 -50.24 -11.21 10.02
N ASP A 140 -49.00 -11.26 9.49
CA ASP A 140 -48.59 -12.19 8.43
C ASP A 140 -47.08 -12.53 8.40
N GLU A 141 -46.71 -13.50 7.55
CA GLU A 141 -45.35 -14.06 7.41
C GLU A 141 -44.34 -13.06 6.80
N GLN A 142 -44.78 -12.12 5.96
CA GLN A 142 -43.90 -11.12 5.35
C GLN A 142 -43.63 -9.96 6.31
N ALA A 143 -44.62 -9.58 7.12
CA ALA A 143 -44.46 -8.72 8.28
C ALA A 143 -43.53 -9.38 9.32
N ALA A 144 -43.67 -10.69 9.59
CA ALA A 144 -42.76 -11.44 10.45
C ALA A 144 -41.30 -11.43 9.94
N ARG A 145 -41.07 -11.64 8.63
CA ARG A 145 -39.74 -11.55 7.99
C ARG A 145 -39.12 -10.17 8.06
N SER A 146 -39.94 -9.13 7.89
CA SER A 146 -39.52 -7.72 7.96
C SER A 146 -39.16 -7.30 9.38
N MET A 147 -39.83 -7.87 10.39
CA MET A 147 -39.53 -7.67 11.81
C MET A 147 -38.23 -8.35 12.27
N GLU A 148 -37.88 -9.53 11.72
CA GLU A 148 -36.65 -10.27 12.09
C GLU A 148 -35.35 -9.63 11.57
N THR A 149 -35.42 -8.86 10.47
CA THR A 149 -34.27 -8.16 9.85
C THR A 149 -34.31 -6.64 10.06
N THR A 150 -35.20 -6.20 10.96
CA THR A 150 -35.47 -4.80 11.23
C THR A 150 -34.18 -4.02 11.52
N ARG A 151 -33.90 -3.01 10.68
CA ARG A 151 -32.69 -2.19 10.76
C ARG A 151 -32.69 -1.40 12.06
N CYS A 152 -31.51 -1.16 12.64
CA CYS A 152 -31.35 -0.28 13.80
C CYS A 152 -32.05 1.07 13.59
N GLU A 153 -32.07 1.56 12.34
CA GLU A 153 -32.76 2.77 11.88
C GLU A 153 -34.25 2.81 12.23
N SER A 154 -34.96 1.67 12.16
CA SER A 154 -36.40 1.62 12.46
C SER A 154 -36.75 2.03 13.90
N CYS A 155 -35.86 1.76 14.85
CA CYS A 155 -36.04 2.06 16.26
C CYS A 155 -35.22 3.28 16.70
N HIS A 156 -34.09 3.56 16.01
CA HIS A 156 -33.14 4.62 16.32
C HIS A 156 -33.17 5.79 15.32
N GLN A 157 -34.26 5.95 14.55
CA GLN A 157 -34.49 7.10 13.66
C GLN A 157 -34.44 8.41 14.45
N GLY A 158 -33.73 9.39 13.86
CA GLY A 158 -33.40 10.68 14.47
C GLY A 158 -34.61 11.48 14.95
N THR A 159 -34.33 12.37 15.90
CA THR A 159 -35.18 13.26 16.70
C THR A 159 -36.09 14.25 15.92
N GLY A 160 -36.58 13.90 14.73
CA GLY A 160 -37.52 14.70 13.94
C GLY A 160 -38.99 14.30 14.17
N ILE A 161 -39.74 15.16 14.86
CA ILE A 161 -41.22 15.22 14.97
C ILE A 161 -41.91 14.20 15.91
N VAL A 162 -41.17 13.44 16.72
CA VAL A 162 -41.77 12.77 17.89
C VAL A 162 -40.95 13.14 19.11
N GLU A 163 -41.65 13.56 20.17
CA GLU A 163 -41.11 14.05 21.45
C GLU A 163 -39.78 13.41 21.86
N LYS A 164 -38.88 14.21 22.44
CA LYS A 164 -37.68 13.73 23.14
C LYS A 164 -38.04 12.55 24.05
N VAL A 165 -37.81 11.33 23.58
CA VAL A 165 -37.79 10.16 24.45
C VAL A 165 -36.43 10.19 25.14
N GLU A 166 -36.40 10.67 26.39
CA GLU A 166 -35.17 10.86 27.19
C GLU A 166 -34.26 9.60 27.26
N ASP A 167 -34.81 8.43 26.95
CA ASP A 167 -34.17 7.12 27.06
C ASP A 167 -33.96 6.38 25.73
N ARG A 168 -33.79 7.06 24.58
CA ARG A 168 -33.51 6.40 23.28
C ARG A 168 -32.17 6.85 22.70
N LEU A 169 -31.27 5.89 22.43
CA LEU A 169 -29.98 6.16 21.78
C LEU A 169 -30.17 6.62 20.32
N SER A 170 -29.28 7.49 19.84
CA SER A 170 -29.15 7.77 18.41
C SER A 170 -28.72 6.50 17.66
N LEU A 171 -28.97 6.48 16.35
CA LEU A 171 -28.50 5.39 15.49
C LEU A 171 -26.99 5.16 15.61
N LYS A 172 -26.17 6.23 15.62
CA LYS A 172 -24.71 6.08 15.72
C LYS A 172 -24.29 5.56 17.09
N ALA A 173 -24.92 6.03 18.17
CA ALA A 173 -24.60 5.57 19.52
C ALA A 173 -24.95 4.08 19.73
N ALA A 174 -26.07 3.62 19.17
CA ALA A 174 -26.47 2.21 19.21
C ALA A 174 -25.48 1.30 18.47
N TYR A 175 -25.01 1.71 17.29
CA TYR A 175 -23.96 0.97 16.57
C TYR A 175 -22.63 0.93 17.35
N HIS A 176 -22.18 2.06 17.90
CA HIS A 176 -20.92 2.13 18.64
C HIS A 176 -20.93 1.23 19.89
N GLN A 177 -22.01 1.27 20.68
CA GLN A 177 -22.12 0.42 21.86
C GLN A 177 -22.07 -1.06 21.49
N LYS A 178 -22.85 -1.49 20.49
CA LYS A 178 -22.87 -2.89 20.07
C LYS A 178 -21.51 -3.40 19.57
N CYS A 179 -20.84 -2.62 18.73
CA CYS A 179 -19.53 -3.01 18.20
C CYS A 179 -18.47 -3.09 19.31
N ILE A 180 -18.40 -2.06 20.17
CA ILE A 180 -17.39 -2.00 21.24
C ILE A 180 -17.61 -3.11 22.28
N GLU A 181 -18.85 -3.37 22.68
CA GLU A 181 -19.17 -4.43 23.64
C GLU A 181 -18.84 -5.82 23.09
N CYS A 182 -19.20 -6.11 21.85
CA CYS A 182 -18.82 -7.36 21.18
C CYS A 182 -17.29 -7.52 21.11
N HIS A 183 -16.55 -6.46 20.76
CA HIS A 183 -15.08 -6.50 20.75
C HIS A 183 -14.47 -6.67 22.15
N LYS A 184 -15.11 -6.14 23.20
CA LYS A 184 -14.69 -6.36 24.60
C LYS A 184 -14.93 -7.80 25.03
N GLU A 185 -16.09 -8.37 24.71
CA GLU A 185 -16.44 -9.75 25.05
C GLU A 185 -15.56 -10.78 24.33
N LYS A 186 -15.25 -10.56 23.05
CA LYS A 186 -14.33 -11.44 22.30
C LYS A 186 -12.89 -11.42 22.86
N GLY A 187 -12.45 -10.30 23.44
CA GLY A 187 -11.12 -10.15 24.04
C GLY A 187 -9.94 -10.28 23.07
N GLY A 188 -8.71 -10.19 23.60
CA GLY A 188 -7.45 -10.39 22.86
C GLY A 188 -6.76 -9.11 22.35
N LYS A 189 -5.53 -9.26 21.84
CA LYS A 189 -4.66 -8.15 21.37
C LYS A 189 -5.21 -7.34 20.18
N ASN A 190 -6.29 -7.79 19.56
CA ASN A 190 -6.93 -7.19 18.37
C ASN A 190 -8.33 -6.60 18.67
N ALA A 191 -8.75 -6.53 19.94
CA ALA A 191 -10.06 -5.97 20.30
C ALA A 191 -10.13 -4.48 19.93
N ARG A 192 -10.91 -4.14 18.90
CA ARG A 192 -11.08 -2.77 18.39
C ARG A 192 -12.07 -1.99 19.27
N ILE A 193 -11.63 -1.61 20.46
CA ILE A 193 -12.47 -0.97 21.49
C ILE A 193 -12.23 0.55 21.63
N TYR A 194 -11.24 1.09 20.92
CA TYR A 194 -10.88 2.50 20.93
C TYR A 194 -11.39 3.19 19.65
N CYS A 195 -11.68 4.49 19.72
CA CYS A 195 -12.20 5.26 18.58
C CYS A 195 -11.29 5.16 17.34
N ASN A 196 -9.97 5.26 17.52
CA ASN A 196 -8.95 5.15 16.49
C ASN A 196 -8.80 3.74 15.87
N SER A 197 -9.45 2.73 16.45
CA SER A 197 -9.39 1.35 15.95
C SER A 197 -10.40 1.11 14.82
N CYS A 198 -11.42 1.97 14.72
CA CYS A 198 -12.50 1.90 13.75
C CYS A 198 -12.57 3.15 12.87
N HIS A 199 -12.31 4.32 13.45
CA HIS A 199 -12.11 5.56 12.70
C HIS A 199 -10.64 5.66 12.33
N ARG A 200 -10.29 5.80 11.04
CA ARG A 200 -9.01 6.43 10.70
C ARG A 200 -8.99 7.75 11.45
N GLN A 201 -7.89 8.03 12.15
CA GLN A 201 -7.84 9.21 13.01
C GLN A 201 -8.35 10.41 12.22
N ASN A 202 -9.30 11.16 12.79
CA ASN A 202 -9.38 12.56 12.43
C ASN A 202 -8.10 13.12 13.01
N VAL A 203 -7.08 13.18 12.17
CA VAL A 203 -5.81 13.77 12.56
C VAL A 203 -6.17 15.17 13.01
N VAL A 204 -5.88 15.46 14.28
CA VAL A 204 -6.10 16.80 14.81
C VAL A 204 -5.33 17.75 13.88
N SER A 205 -5.97 18.84 13.45
CA SER A 205 -5.24 19.85 12.68
C SER A 205 -4.05 20.30 13.53
N HIS A 206 -2.86 20.26 12.94
CA HIS A 206 -1.64 20.65 13.62
C HIS A 206 -1.37 22.14 13.52
N GLU A 207 -2.16 22.90 12.74
CA GLU A 207 -2.08 24.36 12.60
C GLU A 207 -2.05 25.10 13.95
N LYS A 208 -2.71 24.54 14.97
CA LYS A 208 -2.77 25.11 16.33
C LYS A 208 -1.99 24.31 17.37
N MET A 209 -1.34 23.22 16.96
CA MET A 209 -0.62 22.31 17.86
C MET A 209 0.80 22.78 18.18
N PHE A 210 1.27 23.82 17.52
CA PHE A 210 2.56 24.43 17.81
C PHE A 210 2.51 25.93 17.53
N THR A 211 3.52 26.64 18.00
CA THR A 211 3.73 28.06 17.73
C THR A 211 5.18 28.29 17.34
N VAL A 212 5.36 29.08 16.29
CA VAL A 212 6.68 29.50 15.83
C VAL A 212 7.03 30.81 16.50
N VAL A 213 8.16 30.85 17.21
CA VAL A 213 8.74 32.07 17.77
C VAL A 213 9.99 32.41 16.97
N GLY A 214 9.99 33.57 16.32
CA GLY A 214 11.03 33.98 15.36
C GLY A 214 10.52 33.91 13.92
N ASP A 215 11.46 33.88 12.97
CA ASP A 215 11.19 33.84 11.53
C ASP A 215 10.80 32.42 11.06
N PRO A 216 9.57 32.19 10.58
CA PRO A 216 9.13 30.87 10.10
C PRO A 216 9.96 30.30 8.95
N GLU A 217 10.56 31.15 8.11
CA GLU A 217 11.38 30.71 6.96
C GLU A 217 12.72 30.11 7.40
N LYS A 218 13.16 30.39 8.63
CA LYS A 218 14.40 29.85 9.21
C LYS A 218 14.21 28.52 9.93
N VAL A 219 12.99 27.95 9.98
CA VAL A 219 12.74 26.63 10.57
C VAL A 219 13.44 25.54 9.76
N THR A 220 14.26 24.72 10.41
CA THR A 220 14.94 23.60 9.73
C THR A 220 14.09 22.31 9.73
N PRO A 221 14.34 21.38 8.79
CA PRO A 221 13.61 20.11 8.75
C PRO A 221 13.80 19.27 10.02
N THR A 222 15.01 19.24 10.58
CA THR A 222 15.31 18.50 11.81
C THR A 222 14.68 19.14 13.04
N GLN A 223 14.57 20.48 13.09
CA GLN A 223 13.80 21.18 14.13
C GLN A 223 12.31 20.81 14.04
N MET A 224 11.75 20.73 12.83
CA MET A 224 10.37 20.32 12.63
C MET A 224 10.13 18.86 13.07
N THR A 225 11.01 17.93 12.70
CA THR A 225 10.90 16.54 13.20
C THR A 225 11.06 16.47 14.71
N ARG A 226 11.97 17.24 15.31
CA ARG A 226 12.09 17.32 16.77
C ARG A 226 10.78 17.76 17.43
N LEU A 227 10.09 18.76 16.89
CA LEU A 227 8.75 19.16 17.34
C LEU A 227 7.76 18.00 17.27
N CYS A 228 7.76 17.21 16.18
CA CYS A 228 6.92 16.02 16.09
C CYS A 228 7.25 15.01 17.20
N LEU A 229 8.54 14.79 17.46
CA LEU A 229 9.03 13.79 18.43
C LEU A 229 8.69 14.13 19.88
N ASP A 230 8.45 15.39 20.23
CA ASP A 230 7.99 15.78 21.58
C ASP A 230 6.66 15.09 21.95
N CYS A 231 5.79 14.84 20.96
CA CYS A 231 4.53 14.12 21.13
C CYS A 231 4.57 12.68 20.56
N HIS A 232 5.42 12.42 19.56
CA HIS A 232 5.46 11.18 18.78
C HIS A 232 6.80 10.44 18.84
N SER A 233 7.55 10.56 19.95
CA SER A 233 8.84 9.89 20.16
C SER A 233 8.83 8.40 19.81
N LYS A 234 7.77 7.67 20.20
CA LYS A 234 7.59 6.26 19.86
C LYS A 234 7.50 6.01 18.35
N ALA A 235 6.84 6.87 17.59
CA ALA A 235 6.79 6.77 16.13
C ALA A 235 8.20 6.92 15.53
N GLY A 236 8.99 7.87 16.07
CA GLY A 236 10.39 8.02 15.71
C GLY A 236 11.22 6.76 15.96
N GLU A 237 11.13 6.18 17.16
CA GLU A 237 11.83 4.94 17.53
C GLU A 237 11.45 3.73 16.65
N GLU A 238 10.19 3.69 16.21
CA GLU A 238 9.66 2.66 15.32
C GLU A 238 10.18 2.86 13.89
N MET A 239 10.15 4.09 13.38
CA MET A 239 10.49 4.42 12.01
C MET A 239 11.97 4.20 11.70
N VAL A 240 12.90 4.60 12.58
CA VAL A 240 14.35 4.35 12.38
C VAL A 240 14.70 2.86 12.29
N LYS A 241 13.81 1.98 12.77
CA LYS A 241 13.99 0.52 12.71
C LYS A 241 13.41 -0.10 11.45
N SER A 242 12.62 0.64 10.68
CA SER A 242 11.92 0.15 9.49
C SER A 242 12.85 -0.04 8.28
N ALA A 243 12.43 -0.89 7.34
CA ALA A 243 13.10 -1.05 6.05
C ALA A 243 13.04 0.23 5.20
N HIS A 244 12.01 1.07 5.37
CA HIS A 244 11.89 2.34 4.65
C HIS A 244 13.00 3.32 5.06
N TYR A 245 13.31 3.42 6.36
CA TYR A 245 14.40 4.28 6.85
C TYR A 245 15.78 3.66 6.64
N LYS A 246 15.94 2.36 6.91
CA LYS A 246 17.26 1.71 6.72
C LYS A 246 17.62 1.47 5.26
N TRP A 247 16.62 1.52 4.36
CA TRP A 247 16.74 1.08 2.98
C TRP A 247 17.40 -0.29 2.84
N GLY A 248 17.12 -1.16 3.81
CA GLY A 248 17.71 -2.47 3.93
C GLY A 248 17.36 -3.12 5.26
N GLY A 249 17.87 -4.33 5.44
CA GLY A 249 17.56 -5.16 6.58
C GLY A 249 18.01 -6.60 6.35
N PRO A 250 17.58 -7.53 7.22
CA PRO A 250 17.85 -8.95 7.03
C PRO A 250 17.35 -9.43 5.67
N VAL A 251 18.10 -10.34 5.05
CA VAL A 251 17.63 -11.00 3.82
C VAL A 251 16.31 -11.70 4.11
N SER A 252 15.29 -11.36 3.32
CA SER A 252 14.00 -12.03 3.35
C SER A 252 14.19 -13.52 3.12
N LYS A 253 13.49 -14.34 3.91
CA LYS A 253 13.47 -15.80 3.71
C LYS A 253 12.99 -16.23 2.31
N TRP A 254 12.33 -15.32 1.58
CA TRP A 254 11.85 -15.55 0.21
C TRP A 254 12.83 -15.10 -0.87
N THR A 255 14.00 -14.59 -0.49
CA THR A 255 15.03 -14.12 -1.42
C THR A 255 16.20 -15.08 -1.40
N VAL A 256 16.61 -15.50 -2.59
CA VAL A 256 17.78 -16.34 -2.79
C VAL A 256 18.86 -15.50 -3.47
N THR A 257 20.02 -15.39 -2.85
CA THR A 257 21.22 -14.72 -3.38
C THR A 257 22.31 -15.75 -3.64
N GLN A 258 23.34 -15.38 -4.42
CA GLN A 258 24.51 -16.27 -4.62
C GLN A 258 25.32 -16.44 -3.33
N ASN A 259 25.39 -15.37 -2.53
CA ASN A 259 26.20 -15.30 -1.31
C ASN A 259 25.29 -15.28 -0.07
N ASP A 260 25.76 -15.85 1.04
CA ASP A 260 25.04 -15.95 2.32
C ASP A 260 25.10 -14.64 3.14
N ASN A 261 24.97 -13.50 2.47
CA ASN A 261 24.95 -12.20 3.14
C ASN A 261 23.75 -12.12 4.12
N PRO A 262 23.96 -11.77 5.40
CA PRO A 262 22.86 -11.71 6.37
C PRO A 262 21.94 -10.50 6.13
N VAL A 263 22.39 -9.51 5.37
CA VAL A 263 21.67 -8.26 5.09
C VAL A 263 21.64 -7.95 3.59
N THR A 264 20.58 -7.27 3.17
CA THR A 264 20.42 -6.76 1.81
C THR A 264 19.58 -5.49 1.83
N GLY A 265 19.50 -4.81 0.68
CA GLY A 265 18.81 -3.54 0.52
C GLY A 265 19.57 -2.60 -0.41
N LYS A 266 18.97 -1.43 -0.68
CA LYS A 266 19.57 -0.39 -1.52
C LYS A 266 20.88 0.14 -0.94
N VAL A 267 21.00 0.17 0.39
CA VAL A 267 22.22 0.59 1.10
C VAL A 267 23.33 -0.45 1.03
N PHE A 268 22.97 -1.74 0.92
CA PHE A 268 23.93 -2.81 1.08
C PHE A 268 24.46 -3.29 -0.25
N ASN A 269 23.62 -3.98 -1.03
CA ASN A 269 24.07 -4.75 -2.19
C ASN A 269 22.99 -4.91 -3.28
N SER A 270 21.88 -4.18 -3.19
CA SER A 270 20.84 -4.25 -4.22
C SER A 270 21.24 -3.50 -5.48
N ILE A 271 21.26 -4.21 -6.61
CA ILE A 271 21.44 -3.65 -7.95
C ILE A 271 20.20 -3.90 -8.80
N ASN A 272 19.89 -2.97 -9.69
CA ASN A 272 18.79 -3.07 -10.65
C ASN A 272 19.27 -2.71 -12.06
N ASN A 273 18.40 -2.83 -13.07
CA ASN A 273 18.73 -2.52 -14.47
C ASN A 273 18.13 -1.21 -14.98
N ASN A 274 17.89 -0.26 -14.09
CA ASN A 274 17.54 1.13 -14.40
C ASN A 274 18.77 1.99 -14.06
N CYS A 275 18.69 2.84 -13.04
CA CYS A 275 19.82 3.61 -12.49
C CYS A 275 20.85 2.76 -11.74
N ILE A 276 20.89 1.43 -11.94
CA ILE A 276 21.92 0.53 -11.44
C ILE A 276 21.98 0.42 -9.90
N SER A 277 22.59 1.38 -9.22
CA SER A 277 22.90 1.39 -7.80
C SER A 277 22.88 2.82 -7.24
N PRO A 278 22.62 3.03 -5.93
CA PRO A 278 22.79 4.34 -5.30
C PRO A 278 24.24 4.75 -5.01
N TYR A 279 25.18 3.79 -4.93
CA TYR A 279 26.60 4.08 -4.71
C TYR A 279 27.13 5.05 -5.77
N GLY A 280 27.78 6.13 -5.35
CA GLY A 280 28.22 7.23 -6.20
C GLY A 280 27.22 8.38 -6.32
N ASP A 281 25.94 8.14 -5.99
CA ASP A 281 24.80 8.98 -6.40
C ASP A 281 23.76 9.18 -5.28
N TRP A 282 24.18 9.18 -4.02
CA TRP A 282 23.27 9.27 -2.89
C TRP A 282 22.42 10.53 -2.92
N GLY A 283 22.97 11.68 -3.29
CA GLY A 283 22.23 12.94 -3.38
C GLY A 283 21.05 12.89 -4.36
N HIS A 284 21.18 12.14 -5.45
CA HIS A 284 20.08 11.93 -6.41
C HIS A 284 19.09 10.88 -5.90
N CYS A 285 19.59 9.74 -5.39
CA CYS A 285 18.75 8.61 -5.02
C CYS A 285 17.89 8.89 -3.77
N THR A 286 18.49 9.50 -2.75
CA THR A 286 17.86 9.77 -1.43
C THR A 286 16.77 10.83 -1.47
N LYS A 287 16.52 11.46 -2.62
CA LYS A 287 15.28 12.19 -2.88
C LYS A 287 14.03 11.34 -2.55
N CYS A 288 14.12 10.01 -2.67
CA CYS A 288 13.06 9.08 -2.29
C CYS A 288 13.27 8.37 -0.93
N HIS A 289 14.26 8.80 -0.14
CA HIS A 289 14.50 8.28 1.21
C HIS A 289 13.62 9.03 2.21
N VAL A 290 13.23 8.37 3.29
CA VAL A 290 12.32 8.90 4.33
C VAL A 290 13.09 9.54 5.50
N GLY A 291 14.29 10.02 5.22
CA GLY A 291 15.12 10.79 6.12
C GLY A 291 15.70 12.02 5.45
N TYR A 292 16.31 12.88 6.27
CA TYR A 292 17.09 14.04 5.87
C TYR A 292 18.58 13.67 5.85
N GLY A 293 19.28 14.13 4.82
CA GLY A 293 20.68 13.79 4.57
C GLY A 293 20.86 12.47 3.83
N SER A 294 22.12 12.12 3.60
CA SER A 294 22.49 10.90 2.91
C SER A 294 23.56 10.10 3.62
N ILE A 295 23.85 8.92 3.08
CA ILE A 295 24.96 8.09 3.55
C ILE A 295 26.31 8.79 3.33
N GLU A 296 26.47 9.59 2.28
CA GLU A 296 27.70 10.36 2.06
C GLU A 296 27.97 11.34 3.22
N ASP A 297 26.90 11.92 3.78
CA ASP A 297 26.98 12.84 4.91
C ASP A 297 27.19 12.12 6.27
N GLU A 298 26.80 10.84 6.37
CA GLU A 298 26.70 10.06 7.62
C GLU A 298 27.67 8.85 7.67
N GLY A 299 28.41 8.55 6.60
CA GLY A 299 29.37 7.44 6.50
C GLY A 299 28.85 6.21 5.75
N LYS A 300 28.66 5.06 6.43
CA LYS A 300 28.23 3.79 5.82
C LYS A 300 26.77 3.39 6.13
N GLU A 301 26.07 4.21 6.90
CA GLU A 301 24.69 4.01 7.30
C GLU A 301 23.98 5.36 7.41
N PHE A 302 22.65 5.38 7.30
CA PHE A 302 21.88 6.58 7.62
C PHE A 302 21.92 6.88 9.11
N SER A 303 21.77 8.15 9.46
CA SER A 303 21.79 8.61 10.84
C SER A 303 20.87 7.81 11.76
N LYS A 304 21.32 7.55 12.99
CA LYS A 304 20.47 6.93 14.01
C LYS A 304 19.67 7.95 14.81
N ASN A 305 19.90 9.25 14.60
CA ASN A 305 19.15 10.31 15.25
C ASN A 305 17.72 10.35 14.70
N PRO A 306 16.67 10.12 15.52
CA PRO A 306 15.29 10.21 15.06
C PRO A 306 14.90 11.58 14.49
N GLU A 307 15.62 12.65 14.85
CA GLU A 307 15.40 14.00 14.27
C GLU A 307 15.68 14.05 12.76
N ASN A 308 16.43 13.09 12.22
CA ASN A 308 16.70 12.96 10.79
C ASN A 308 15.63 12.13 10.05
N ILE A 309 14.51 11.79 10.70
CA ILE A 309 13.35 11.22 10.00
C ILE A 309 12.60 12.33 9.28
N ASP A 310 12.22 12.09 8.03
CA ASP A 310 11.28 12.93 7.31
C ASP A 310 9.85 12.44 7.61
N CYS A 311 9.19 13.05 8.60
CA CYS A 311 7.80 12.73 8.92
C CYS A 311 6.83 13.25 7.84
N LEU A 312 7.17 14.37 7.19
CA LEU A 312 6.27 15.09 6.30
C LEU A 312 6.09 14.39 4.95
N VAL A 313 7.11 13.70 4.42
CA VAL A 313 7.00 12.98 3.13
C VAL A 313 5.84 12.00 3.06
N CYS A 314 5.45 11.41 4.19
CA CYS A 314 4.33 10.48 4.27
C CYS A 314 3.04 11.13 4.79
N HIS A 315 3.16 12.13 5.66
CA HIS A 315 2.04 12.65 6.45
C HIS A 315 1.55 14.02 6.00
N ALA A 316 2.33 14.82 5.29
CA ALA A 316 1.85 16.11 4.79
C ALA A 316 0.71 15.92 3.77
N GLU A 317 -0.19 16.90 3.70
CA GLU A 317 -1.24 16.94 2.69
C GLU A 317 -0.64 16.99 1.28
N GLU A 318 -1.36 16.46 0.29
CA GLU A 318 -0.93 16.48 -1.11
C GLU A 318 -0.58 17.92 -1.56
N ASP A 319 0.45 18.03 -2.40
CA ASP A 319 0.99 19.28 -2.94
C ASP A 319 1.59 20.29 -1.93
N THR A 320 1.59 20.00 -0.62
CA THR A 320 2.19 20.90 0.39
C THR A 320 3.67 20.61 0.67
N TYR A 321 4.17 19.44 0.27
CA TYR A 321 5.52 19.00 0.58
C TYR A 321 6.16 18.23 -0.59
N GLY A 322 7.42 18.56 -0.87
CA GLY A 322 8.24 17.90 -1.87
C GLY A 322 9.68 17.74 -1.39
N LYS A 323 10.39 16.73 -1.91
CA LYS A 323 11.80 16.50 -1.58
C LYS A 323 12.71 17.01 -2.68
N GLY A 324 13.87 17.53 -2.29
CA GLY A 324 15.03 17.87 -3.10
C GLY A 324 16.16 16.82 -2.98
N LYS A 325 17.40 17.26 -3.22
CA LYS A 325 18.59 16.40 -3.11
C LYS A 325 18.85 16.00 -1.66
N TYR A 326 19.53 14.87 -1.46
CA TYR A 326 19.92 14.36 -0.13
C TYR A 326 18.72 14.16 0.83
N GLY A 327 17.53 13.93 0.26
CA GLY A 327 16.31 13.81 1.04
C GLY A 327 15.85 15.09 1.74
N MET A 328 16.49 16.23 1.53
CA MET A 328 16.03 17.52 2.07
C MET A 328 14.70 17.94 1.44
N PRO A 329 13.90 18.80 2.07
CA PRO A 329 12.77 19.44 1.40
C PRO A 329 13.22 20.22 0.16
N ALA A 330 12.34 20.38 -0.82
CA ALA A 330 12.59 21.31 -1.93
C ALA A 330 12.60 22.76 -1.44
N GLU A 331 13.27 23.65 -2.17
CA GLU A 331 13.52 25.05 -1.76
C GLU A 331 12.22 25.86 -1.55
N ASP A 332 11.14 25.50 -2.25
CA ASP A 332 9.84 26.16 -2.24
C ASP A 332 8.87 25.61 -1.17
N VAL A 333 9.31 24.66 -0.35
CA VAL A 333 8.47 24.04 0.68
C VAL A 333 8.37 24.92 1.93
N ASP A 334 7.15 25.33 2.27
CA ASP A 334 6.84 25.89 3.59
C ASP A 334 6.64 24.75 4.61
N LEU A 335 7.66 24.54 5.46
CA LEU A 335 7.66 23.49 6.48
C LEU A 335 6.59 23.71 7.56
N VAL A 336 6.30 24.96 7.91
CA VAL A 336 5.30 25.29 8.95
C VAL A 336 3.90 24.97 8.41
N TRP A 337 3.63 25.33 7.17
CA TRP A 337 2.39 25.00 6.49
C TRP A 337 2.20 23.49 6.32
N ALA A 338 3.20 22.80 5.78
CA ALA A 338 3.16 21.35 5.61
C ALA A 338 2.96 20.61 6.96
N ALA A 339 3.62 21.06 8.01
CA ALA A 339 3.47 20.50 9.35
C ALA A 339 2.09 20.79 9.98
N GLY A 340 1.48 21.94 9.67
CA GLY A 340 0.12 22.27 10.11
C GLY A 340 -0.95 21.36 9.51
N LEU A 341 -0.71 20.87 8.29
CA LEU A 341 -1.63 20.05 7.49
C LEU A 341 -1.28 18.55 7.48
N VAL A 342 -0.59 18.05 8.51
CA VAL A 342 -0.32 16.62 8.58
C VAL A 342 -1.58 15.78 8.80
N GLY A 343 -1.60 14.61 8.18
CA GLY A 343 -2.73 13.72 8.07
C GLY A 343 -2.35 12.25 7.98
N ASN A 344 -3.32 11.42 7.57
CA ASN A 344 -3.05 10.04 7.20
C ASN A 344 -2.34 10.00 5.85
N THR A 345 -1.53 8.96 5.60
CA THR A 345 -0.90 8.77 4.30
C THR A 345 -1.93 8.69 3.17
N SER A 346 -1.65 9.33 2.03
CA SER A 346 -2.46 9.26 0.82
C SER A 346 -1.76 8.43 -0.26
N ARG A 347 -2.41 8.22 -1.41
CA ARG A 347 -1.75 7.61 -2.57
C ARG A 347 -0.66 8.52 -3.12
N ALA A 348 -0.86 9.84 -3.08
CA ALA A 348 0.13 10.82 -3.52
C ALA A 348 1.37 10.84 -2.64
N THR A 349 1.23 10.80 -1.31
CA THR A 349 2.40 10.79 -0.41
C THR A 349 3.24 9.53 -0.60
N CYS A 350 2.62 8.36 -0.79
CA CYS A 350 3.32 7.13 -1.18
C CYS A 350 3.91 7.22 -2.60
N GLY A 351 3.13 7.80 -3.52
CA GLY A 351 3.41 7.92 -4.94
C GLY A 351 4.61 8.80 -5.26
N SER A 352 4.88 9.82 -4.42
CA SER A 352 6.05 10.71 -4.49
C SER A 352 7.36 9.94 -4.74
N CYS A 353 7.47 8.74 -4.16
CA CYS A 353 8.61 7.85 -4.29
C CYS A 353 8.30 6.57 -5.09
N HIS A 354 7.05 6.07 -5.05
CA HIS A 354 6.71 4.76 -5.61
C HIS A 354 6.26 4.79 -7.09
N PHE A 355 5.81 5.93 -7.59
CA PHE A 355 5.27 6.10 -8.95
C PHE A 355 6.35 6.47 -9.97
N SER A 356 7.43 7.09 -9.51
CA SER A 356 8.54 7.53 -10.33
C SER A 356 9.87 6.88 -9.91
N ALA A 357 10.77 6.66 -10.87
CA ALA A 357 12.16 6.25 -10.60
C ALA A 357 13.04 6.53 -11.82
N GLY A 358 14.26 7.06 -11.61
CA GLY A 358 15.25 7.25 -12.68
C GLY A 358 14.79 8.19 -13.79
N GLY A 359 14.27 9.37 -13.42
CA GLY A 359 13.84 10.40 -14.38
C GLY A 359 12.53 10.11 -15.12
N GLY A 360 11.72 9.13 -14.69
CA GLY A 360 10.47 8.80 -15.38
C GLY A 360 9.38 8.20 -14.48
N ASN A 361 8.14 8.42 -14.90
CA ASN A 361 6.94 7.82 -14.34
C ASN A 361 6.78 6.36 -14.80
N ALA A 362 6.06 5.54 -14.04
CA ALA A 362 5.55 4.22 -14.43
C ALA A 362 6.54 3.04 -14.55
N ARG A 363 7.76 3.10 -13.99
CA ARG A 363 8.78 2.01 -14.10
C ARG A 363 8.24 0.58 -13.86
N LYS A 364 7.42 0.41 -12.82
CA LYS A 364 6.89 -0.89 -12.39
C LYS A 364 5.70 -1.36 -13.23
N GLY A 365 5.29 -0.57 -14.23
CA GLY A 365 4.16 -0.81 -15.14
C GLY A 365 2.77 -0.69 -14.51
N THR A 366 2.63 -0.80 -13.19
CA THR A 366 1.32 -0.70 -12.49
C THR A 366 1.29 0.33 -11.38
N LEU A 367 2.32 1.19 -11.29
CA LEU A 367 2.40 2.24 -10.27
C LEU A 367 2.88 3.53 -10.92
N TYR A 368 2.00 4.52 -10.99
CA TYR A 368 2.22 5.82 -11.62
C TYR A 368 1.16 6.85 -11.20
N ASN A 369 1.42 8.13 -11.50
CA ASN A 369 0.62 9.28 -11.01
C ASN A 369 -0.90 9.20 -11.20
N ALA A 370 -1.41 8.56 -12.26
CA ALA A 370 -2.86 8.41 -12.42
C ALA A 370 -3.53 7.61 -11.29
N LEU A 371 -2.76 6.88 -10.48
CA LEU A 371 -3.23 6.22 -9.26
C LEU A 371 -3.37 7.17 -8.06
N ASN A 372 -3.04 8.47 -8.17
CA ASN A 372 -3.44 9.44 -7.14
C ASN A 372 -4.98 9.49 -7.06
N HIS A 373 -5.65 9.57 -8.20
CA HIS A 373 -7.11 9.62 -8.31
C HIS A 373 -7.60 8.75 -9.49
N PRO A 374 -7.50 7.41 -9.38
CA PRO A 374 -7.84 6.54 -10.49
C PRO A 374 -9.36 6.35 -10.59
N GLU A 375 -9.83 6.17 -11.81
CA GLU A 375 -11.17 5.63 -12.06
C GLU A 375 -11.23 4.14 -11.69
N GLU A 376 -12.44 3.61 -11.43
CA GLU A 376 -12.66 2.18 -11.11
C GLU A 376 -12.12 1.25 -12.21
N GLU A 377 -12.15 1.71 -13.47
CA GLU A 377 -11.63 0.96 -14.62
C GLU A 377 -10.10 0.76 -14.55
N LEU A 378 -9.37 1.72 -13.97
CA LEU A 378 -7.91 1.68 -13.83
C LEU A 378 -7.45 0.90 -12.60
N ASP A 379 -8.19 0.95 -11.49
CA ASP A 379 -7.98 0.04 -10.36
C ASP A 379 -9.25 0.00 -9.51
N VAL A 380 -9.88 -1.18 -9.38
CA VAL A 380 -11.14 -1.31 -8.65
C VAL A 380 -11.02 -1.06 -7.15
N HIS A 381 -9.82 -1.16 -6.56
CA HIS A 381 -9.62 -0.94 -5.13
C HIS A 381 -9.34 0.53 -4.84
N MET A 382 -8.45 1.14 -5.62
CA MET A 382 -8.04 2.53 -5.45
C MET A 382 -9.02 3.52 -6.08
N GLY A 383 -9.83 3.08 -7.06
CA GLY A 383 -10.79 3.92 -7.77
C GLY A 383 -12.26 3.69 -7.38
N GLY A 384 -13.12 4.55 -7.90
CA GLY A 384 -14.58 4.46 -7.76
C GLY A 384 -15.05 4.49 -6.30
N LYS A 385 -15.96 3.59 -5.95
CA LYS A 385 -16.63 3.59 -4.62
C LYS A 385 -15.73 3.17 -3.45
N PHE A 386 -14.62 2.47 -3.73
CA PHE A 386 -13.77 1.93 -2.67
C PHE A 386 -12.74 2.96 -2.22
N ASP A 387 -12.09 3.65 -3.16
CA ASP A 387 -11.15 4.76 -2.95
C ASP A 387 -10.11 4.43 -1.87
N MET A 388 -9.51 3.24 -1.96
CA MET A 388 -8.52 2.78 -0.99
C MET A 388 -7.23 3.59 -1.08
N ALA A 389 -6.68 3.98 0.07
CA ALA A 389 -5.30 4.44 0.17
C ALA A 389 -4.35 3.24 0.20
N CYS A 390 -3.05 3.46 -0.05
CA CYS A 390 -2.07 2.36 -0.03
C CYS A 390 -2.06 1.61 1.31
N ALA A 391 -2.16 2.35 2.42
CA ALA A 391 -2.17 1.83 3.79
C ALA A 391 -3.41 0.96 4.12
N ASP A 392 -4.45 0.96 3.28
CA ASP A 392 -5.61 0.06 3.45
C ASP A 392 -5.31 -1.38 3.13
N CYS A 393 -4.36 -1.62 2.23
CA CYS A 393 -3.86 -2.95 1.92
C CYS A 393 -2.54 -3.19 2.66
N HIS A 394 -1.63 -2.22 2.56
CA HIS A 394 -0.33 -2.20 3.23
C HIS A 394 -0.44 -1.71 4.68
N LYS A 395 -1.31 -2.35 5.49
CA LYS A 395 -1.60 -1.95 6.86
C LYS A 395 -0.37 -2.06 7.75
N GLY A 396 0.35 -0.94 7.88
CA GLY A 396 1.55 -0.86 8.69
C GLY A 396 1.27 -1.10 10.17
N ARG A 397 2.22 -1.70 10.87
CA ARG A 397 2.21 -1.81 12.34
C ARG A 397 3.54 -1.30 12.83
N GLN A 398 3.51 -0.35 13.77
CA GLN A 398 4.73 0.23 14.33
C GLN A 398 5.65 0.78 13.22
N HIS A 399 5.08 1.53 12.29
CA HIS A 399 5.78 2.08 11.11
C HIS A 399 6.49 1.05 10.21
N ARG A 400 6.23 -0.24 10.39
CA ARG A 400 6.65 -1.31 9.47
C ARG A 400 5.55 -1.61 8.48
N ILE A 401 5.84 -1.47 7.20
CA ILE A 401 4.84 -1.50 6.13
C ILE A 401 4.98 -2.84 5.39
N PRO A 402 3.99 -3.76 5.50
CA PRO A 402 4.09 -5.05 4.83
C PRO A 402 4.03 -4.88 3.32
N GLY A 403 4.66 -5.77 2.56
CA GLY A 403 4.70 -5.70 1.11
C GLY A 403 6.01 -6.25 0.56
N ARG A 404 5.93 -7.33 -0.20
CA ARG A 404 7.10 -7.95 -0.82
C ARG A 404 7.28 -7.46 -2.26
N HIS A 405 8.44 -6.92 -2.57
CA HIS A 405 8.79 -6.49 -3.92
C HIS A 405 9.88 -7.38 -4.53
N SER A 406 9.76 -7.74 -5.81
CA SER A 406 10.71 -8.66 -6.46
C SER A 406 12.10 -8.06 -6.71
N SER A 407 12.26 -6.73 -6.65
CA SER A 407 13.55 -6.08 -6.88
C SER A 407 14.33 -5.75 -5.61
N ILE A 408 13.80 -6.05 -4.42
CA ILE A 408 14.43 -5.74 -3.12
C ILE A 408 14.33 -6.99 -2.26
N GLY A 409 15.45 -7.41 -1.66
CA GLY A 409 15.52 -8.64 -0.88
C GLY A 409 15.05 -8.52 0.59
N VAL A 410 14.29 -7.46 0.92
CA VAL A 410 13.82 -7.15 2.28
C VAL A 410 12.31 -7.06 2.26
N ASP A 411 11.66 -7.57 3.31
CA ASP A 411 10.22 -7.40 3.53
C ASP A 411 9.90 -7.21 5.02
N GLU A 412 8.81 -6.52 5.29
CA GLU A 412 8.26 -6.33 6.64
C GLU A 412 6.89 -7.03 6.78
N GLY A 413 6.70 -8.11 6.02
CA GLY A 413 5.43 -8.82 5.90
C GLY A 413 4.94 -8.92 4.46
N ILE A 414 3.86 -9.64 4.28
CA ILE A 414 3.22 -9.90 2.98
C ILE A 414 1.81 -9.33 2.96
N VAL A 415 1.33 -9.08 1.75
CA VAL A 415 -0.03 -8.65 1.44
C VAL A 415 -0.54 -9.58 0.35
N GLU A 416 -1.71 -10.18 0.57
CA GLU A 416 -2.30 -11.14 -0.35
C GLU A 416 -3.80 -10.85 -0.55
N CYS A 417 -4.35 -11.22 -1.71
CA CYS A 417 -5.76 -11.00 -2.02
C CYS A 417 -6.69 -11.66 -0.98
N THR A 418 -6.24 -12.77 -0.39
CA THR A 418 -6.98 -13.51 0.63
C THR A 418 -7.05 -12.84 2.00
N ASP A 419 -6.37 -11.71 2.19
CA ASP A 419 -6.53 -10.90 3.40
C ASP A 419 -7.93 -10.26 3.49
N CYS A 420 -8.60 -10.10 2.34
CA CYS A 420 -9.96 -9.55 2.20
C CYS A 420 -10.93 -10.49 1.46
N HIS A 421 -10.44 -11.32 0.54
CA HIS A 421 -11.27 -12.23 -0.27
C HIS A 421 -11.18 -13.68 0.20
N SER A 422 -12.25 -14.45 -0.01
CA SER A 422 -12.18 -15.92 0.13
C SER A 422 -11.15 -16.51 -0.83
N SER A 423 -10.51 -17.62 -0.45
CA SER A 423 -9.67 -18.42 -1.36
C SER A 423 -10.47 -19.09 -2.49
N LYS A 424 -11.81 -19.07 -2.38
CA LYS A 424 -12.78 -19.49 -3.40
C LYS A 424 -13.80 -18.37 -3.58
N PRO A 425 -13.44 -17.27 -4.27
CA PRO A 425 -14.26 -16.06 -4.30
C PRO A 425 -15.38 -16.09 -5.34
N HIS A 426 -15.41 -17.08 -6.24
CA HIS A 426 -16.36 -17.10 -7.34
C HIS A 426 -17.68 -17.77 -6.93
N SER A 427 -18.74 -16.98 -6.81
CA SER A 427 -20.09 -17.46 -6.47
C SER A 427 -20.94 -17.74 -7.71
N GLY A 428 -21.81 -18.76 -7.67
CA GLY A 428 -22.85 -18.97 -8.68
C GLY A 428 -22.90 -20.39 -9.23
N ASN A 429 -22.91 -20.50 -10.56
CA ASN A 429 -23.10 -21.74 -11.31
C ASN A 429 -21.85 -22.66 -11.26
N LEU A 430 -21.92 -23.79 -11.97
CA LEU A 430 -20.81 -24.75 -12.07
C LEU A 430 -19.51 -24.13 -12.62
N MET A 431 -19.58 -23.08 -13.46
CA MET A 431 -18.39 -22.40 -13.97
C MET A 431 -17.66 -21.64 -12.87
N ALA A 432 -18.38 -20.97 -11.98
CA ALA A 432 -17.77 -20.30 -10.82
C ALA A 432 -16.97 -21.28 -9.96
N LYS A 433 -17.54 -22.47 -9.68
CA LYS A 433 -16.84 -23.55 -8.94
C LYS A 433 -15.62 -24.08 -9.70
N HIS A 434 -15.68 -24.11 -11.04
CA HIS A 434 -14.55 -24.50 -11.87
C HIS A 434 -13.45 -23.43 -11.89
N THR A 435 -13.80 -22.15 -11.91
CA THR A 435 -12.85 -21.05 -11.76
C THR A 435 -12.16 -21.08 -10.39
N ASP A 436 -12.88 -21.42 -9.32
CA ASP A 436 -12.27 -21.59 -7.99
C ASP A 436 -11.18 -22.69 -7.96
N ARG A 437 -11.30 -23.74 -8.78
CA ARG A 437 -10.22 -24.75 -8.92
C ARG A 437 -8.97 -24.18 -9.57
N HIS A 438 -9.09 -23.16 -10.42
CA HIS A 438 -7.92 -22.51 -11.01
C HIS A 438 -7.07 -21.81 -9.95
N VAL A 439 -7.66 -21.32 -8.86
CA VAL A 439 -6.94 -20.62 -7.79
C VAL A 439 -5.91 -21.53 -7.10
N GLU A 440 -6.03 -22.85 -7.25
CA GLU A 440 -5.02 -23.81 -6.78
C GLU A 440 -3.70 -23.70 -7.56
N ASN A 441 -3.75 -23.26 -8.83
CA ASN A 441 -2.61 -23.27 -9.76
C ASN A 441 -2.33 -21.91 -10.42
N ILE A 442 -3.24 -20.96 -10.30
CA ILE A 442 -3.21 -19.64 -10.93
C ILE A 442 -3.36 -18.58 -9.84
N LYS A 443 -2.47 -17.58 -9.85
CA LYS A 443 -2.59 -16.44 -8.92
C LYS A 443 -3.75 -15.53 -9.33
N CYS A 444 -4.46 -14.93 -8.38
CA CYS A 444 -5.57 -14.02 -8.66
C CYS A 444 -5.18 -12.89 -9.65
N ALA A 445 -3.97 -12.34 -9.48
CA ALA A 445 -3.41 -11.31 -10.35
C ALA A 445 -3.32 -11.74 -11.83
N THR A 446 -3.13 -13.03 -12.12
CA THR A 446 -3.06 -13.54 -13.51
C THR A 446 -4.34 -13.26 -14.28
N CYS A 447 -5.50 -13.48 -13.65
CA CYS A 447 -6.79 -13.26 -14.29
C CYS A 447 -7.26 -11.81 -14.15
N HIS A 448 -6.98 -11.18 -13.00
CA HIS A 448 -7.55 -9.87 -12.66
C HIS A 448 -6.67 -8.66 -13.02
N ILE A 449 -5.44 -8.88 -13.50
CA ILE A 449 -4.57 -7.84 -14.07
C ILE A 449 -4.23 -8.25 -15.51
N PRO A 450 -5.19 -8.17 -16.46
CA PRO A 450 -5.05 -8.70 -17.81
C PRO A 450 -4.01 -7.94 -18.64
N THR A 451 -3.89 -6.64 -18.42
CA THR A 451 -2.85 -5.76 -18.99
C THR A 451 -2.34 -4.83 -17.91
N ILE A 452 -1.11 -4.34 -18.09
CA ILE A 452 -0.47 -3.35 -17.24
C ILE A 452 -0.18 -2.09 -18.05
N ALA A 453 0.14 -0.99 -17.37
CA ALA A 453 0.44 0.30 -18.01
C ALA A 453 -0.75 0.76 -18.85
N ARG A 454 -1.97 0.65 -18.29
CA ARG A 454 -3.23 0.89 -19.00
C ARG A 454 -3.54 2.37 -19.21
N ASP A 455 -3.04 3.23 -18.34
CA ASP A 455 -3.22 4.67 -18.46
C ASP A 455 -2.10 5.32 -19.30
N GLN A 456 -0.84 4.94 -19.07
CA GLN A 456 0.32 5.58 -19.70
C GLN A 456 1.44 4.59 -20.05
N GLN A 457 2.34 5.01 -20.94
CA GLN A 457 3.52 4.23 -21.30
C GLN A 457 4.46 3.99 -20.11
N THR A 458 4.99 2.77 -20.00
CA THR A 458 6.09 2.39 -19.11
C THR A 458 7.34 2.05 -19.91
N ARG A 459 8.52 2.25 -19.30
CA ARG A 459 9.78 1.74 -19.85
C ARG A 459 9.81 0.21 -19.79
N GLU A 460 10.15 -0.42 -20.89
CA GLU A 460 10.36 -1.87 -21.02
C GLU A 460 11.82 -2.23 -21.12
N SER A 461 12.65 -1.30 -21.61
CA SER A 461 14.09 -1.49 -21.61
C SER A 461 14.90 -0.22 -21.51
N TRP A 462 16.14 -0.36 -21.06
CA TRP A 462 17.15 0.69 -20.99
C TRP A 462 18.50 0.17 -21.50
N ASP A 463 18.97 0.72 -22.61
CA ASP A 463 20.28 0.40 -23.20
C ASP A 463 21.31 1.48 -22.90
N TRP A 464 22.18 1.21 -21.92
CA TRP A 464 23.26 2.12 -21.52
C TRP A 464 24.42 2.14 -22.54
N ARG A 465 24.48 1.19 -23.48
CA ARG A 465 25.57 1.15 -24.47
C ARG A 465 25.58 2.37 -25.38
N ASP A 466 24.43 3.04 -25.50
CA ASP A 466 24.22 4.16 -26.41
C ASP A 466 24.58 5.53 -25.83
N VAL A 467 24.90 5.61 -24.53
CA VAL A 467 25.34 6.86 -23.87
C VAL A 467 26.49 7.49 -24.67
N GLY A 468 26.33 8.75 -25.05
CA GLY A 468 27.30 9.53 -25.83
C GLY A 468 27.50 9.11 -27.29
N LYS A 469 26.78 8.09 -27.82
CA LYS A 469 27.08 7.52 -29.15
C LYS A 469 26.17 7.99 -30.28
N LYS A 470 24.94 8.44 -30.00
CA LYS A 470 23.97 8.83 -31.05
C LYS A 470 23.81 10.35 -31.17
N GLY A 471 24.83 11.10 -30.76
CA GLY A 471 24.85 12.56 -30.78
C GLY A 471 24.14 13.20 -29.58
N GLU A 472 24.08 14.54 -29.62
CA GLU A 472 23.66 15.40 -28.50
C GLU A 472 22.15 15.71 -28.47
N LYS A 473 21.38 15.21 -29.45
CA LYS A 473 19.95 15.52 -29.54
C LYS A 473 19.12 14.47 -28.80
N VAL A 474 18.23 14.94 -27.93
CA VAL A 474 17.15 14.12 -27.37
C VAL A 474 16.23 13.67 -28.49
N VAL A 475 15.85 12.39 -28.49
CA VAL A 475 14.89 11.82 -29.44
C VAL A 475 13.69 11.32 -28.66
N ASN A 476 12.50 11.75 -29.07
CA ASN A 476 11.23 11.35 -28.45
C ASN A 476 10.42 10.46 -29.40
N ASN A 477 9.56 9.61 -28.84
CA ASN A 477 8.50 8.95 -29.60
C ASN A 477 7.30 9.90 -29.86
N GLU A 478 6.31 9.42 -30.59
CA GLU A 478 5.07 10.16 -30.91
C GLU A 478 4.28 10.62 -29.67
N ALA A 479 4.42 9.90 -28.56
CA ALA A 479 3.80 10.24 -27.27
C ALA A 479 4.65 11.22 -26.42
N GLY A 480 5.73 11.77 -26.98
CA GLY A 480 6.61 12.72 -26.31
C GLY A 480 7.53 12.09 -25.25
N LYS A 481 7.65 10.77 -25.18
CA LYS A 481 8.57 10.09 -24.25
C LYS A 481 9.96 9.98 -24.88
N PRO A 482 11.04 10.24 -24.12
CA PRO A 482 12.41 10.11 -24.63
C PRO A 482 12.72 8.65 -24.94
N ILE A 483 13.00 8.34 -26.20
CA ILE A 483 13.52 7.05 -26.66
C ILE A 483 15.05 7.05 -26.76
N TYR A 484 15.67 8.23 -26.75
CA TYR A 484 17.11 8.38 -26.56
C TYR A 484 17.42 9.69 -25.84
N LEU A 485 18.31 9.60 -24.86
CA LEU A 485 18.92 10.70 -24.15
C LEU A 485 20.45 10.60 -24.30
N PRO A 486 21.18 11.67 -24.65
CA PRO A 486 22.63 11.61 -24.85
C PRO A 486 23.43 11.13 -23.63
N ASP A 487 22.94 11.45 -22.45
CA ASP A 487 23.48 11.15 -21.13
C ASP A 487 22.98 9.80 -20.58
N GLU A 488 21.74 9.43 -20.84
CA GLU A 488 21.16 8.19 -20.29
C GLU A 488 21.13 6.98 -21.25
N GLY A 489 21.20 7.18 -22.57
CA GLY A 489 21.14 6.11 -23.57
C GLY A 489 19.74 5.89 -24.16
N THR A 490 19.43 4.67 -24.61
CA THR A 490 18.19 4.37 -25.36
C THR A 490 17.13 3.68 -24.51
N PHE A 491 15.87 4.04 -24.73
CA PHE A 491 14.71 3.47 -24.04
C PHE A 491 13.71 2.85 -25.01
N LYS A 492 13.06 1.77 -24.58
CA LYS A 492 11.82 1.28 -25.19
C LYS A 492 10.65 1.57 -24.25
N TRP A 493 9.58 2.11 -24.80
CA TRP A 493 8.34 2.40 -24.08
C TRP A 493 7.17 1.63 -24.69
N GLU A 494 6.25 1.19 -23.84
CA GLU A 494 5.06 0.45 -24.27
C GLU A 494 3.89 0.75 -23.31
N LYS A 495 2.65 0.69 -23.83
CA LYS A 495 1.39 0.92 -23.11
C LYS A 495 0.49 -0.30 -23.31
N ASP A 496 -0.41 -0.58 -22.37
CA ASP A 496 -1.36 -1.69 -22.44
C ASP A 496 -0.67 -3.05 -22.67
N ILE A 497 0.36 -3.30 -21.86
CA ILE A 497 1.26 -4.43 -22.00
C ILE A 497 0.59 -5.67 -21.43
N ARG A 498 0.62 -6.76 -22.19
CA ARG A 498 0.23 -8.07 -21.67
C ARG A 498 1.37 -8.64 -20.79
N PRO A 499 1.08 -9.05 -19.54
CA PRO A 499 2.11 -9.64 -18.69
C PRO A 499 2.72 -10.91 -19.28
N TYR A 500 3.97 -11.16 -18.93
CA TYR A 500 4.60 -12.46 -19.09
C TYR A 500 4.14 -13.40 -17.97
N TYR A 501 3.70 -14.61 -18.30
CA TYR A 501 3.21 -15.57 -17.32
C TYR A 501 4.26 -16.64 -17.03
N SER A 502 4.51 -16.91 -15.74
CA SER A 502 5.53 -17.85 -15.29
C SER A 502 5.14 -18.48 -13.95
N TRP A 503 5.71 -19.64 -13.64
CA TRP A 503 5.54 -20.31 -12.36
C TRP A 503 6.18 -19.50 -11.22
N ASP A 504 5.45 -19.32 -10.13
CA ASP A 504 5.90 -18.51 -9.00
C ASP A 504 5.48 -19.13 -7.66
N ASN A 505 6.45 -19.77 -6.99
CA ASN A 505 6.30 -20.28 -5.62
C ASN A 505 6.49 -19.18 -4.55
N GLY A 506 6.69 -17.93 -4.98
CA GLY A 506 6.87 -16.79 -4.10
C GLY A 506 8.32 -16.46 -3.80
N TYR A 507 9.27 -17.34 -4.08
CA TYR A 507 10.69 -17.03 -3.95
C TYR A 507 11.18 -16.17 -5.12
N THR A 508 12.23 -15.40 -4.89
CA THR A 508 12.90 -14.61 -5.93
C THR A 508 14.40 -14.83 -5.85
N LYS A 509 15.01 -15.27 -6.94
CA LYS A 509 16.47 -15.28 -7.07
C LYS A 509 16.94 -13.89 -7.49
N ARG A 510 17.91 -13.34 -6.78
CA ARG A 510 18.46 -12.00 -6.98
C ARG A 510 19.96 -12.06 -7.19
N TYR A 511 20.40 -11.35 -8.21
CA TYR A 511 21.78 -10.90 -8.33
C TYR A 511 21.98 -9.69 -7.41
N VAL A 512 23.03 -9.73 -6.58
CA VAL A 512 23.46 -8.63 -5.73
C VAL A 512 24.85 -8.14 -6.14
N ILE A 513 25.21 -6.93 -5.73
CA ILE A 513 26.52 -6.31 -6.03
C ILE A 513 27.64 -7.26 -5.58
N GLY A 514 28.60 -7.53 -6.48
CA GLY A 514 29.73 -8.42 -6.26
C GLY A 514 29.52 -9.88 -6.67
N ASP A 515 28.29 -10.30 -6.96
CA ASP A 515 27.98 -11.66 -7.47
C ASP A 515 28.71 -11.93 -8.78
N LYS A 516 29.30 -13.12 -8.92
CA LYS A 516 30.03 -13.52 -10.13
C LYS A 516 29.06 -13.93 -11.23
N ILE A 517 29.37 -13.51 -12.46
CA ILE A 517 28.64 -13.85 -13.67
C ILE A 517 29.44 -14.93 -14.41
N ASP A 518 28.82 -16.10 -14.64
CA ASP A 518 29.50 -17.22 -15.28
C ASP A 518 29.92 -16.89 -16.73
N ASP A 519 29.00 -16.29 -17.49
CA ASP A 519 29.13 -15.99 -18.91
C ASP A 519 28.53 -14.62 -19.24
N LEU A 520 29.40 -13.63 -19.48
CA LEU A 520 29.02 -12.24 -19.81
C LEU A 520 28.36 -12.10 -21.19
N SER A 521 28.44 -13.12 -22.05
CA SER A 521 27.77 -13.11 -23.37
C SER A 521 26.30 -13.50 -23.30
N LYS A 522 25.87 -14.08 -22.17
CA LYS A 522 24.49 -14.51 -21.95
C LYS A 522 23.72 -13.51 -21.13
N LYS A 523 22.40 -13.51 -21.33
CA LYS A 523 21.48 -12.70 -20.54
C LYS A 523 21.53 -13.10 -19.06
N LEU A 524 21.79 -12.13 -18.19
CA LEU A 524 21.81 -12.27 -16.74
C LEU A 524 20.41 -11.99 -16.15
N MET A 525 19.88 -12.96 -15.41
CA MET A 525 18.63 -12.79 -14.66
C MET A 525 18.92 -12.11 -13.31
N ILE A 526 18.83 -10.78 -13.27
CA ILE A 526 19.17 -10.04 -12.05
C ILE A 526 18.08 -10.13 -10.96
N GLY A 527 16.84 -10.41 -11.36
CA GLY A 527 15.75 -10.68 -10.41
C GLY A 527 14.65 -11.48 -11.08
N VAL A 528 14.50 -12.73 -10.67
CA VAL A 528 13.58 -13.68 -11.30
C VAL A 528 12.80 -14.44 -10.25
N ASN A 529 11.50 -14.62 -10.49
CA ASN A 529 10.66 -15.53 -9.72
C ASN A 529 11.16 -16.97 -9.85
N LEU A 530 11.04 -17.75 -8.77
CA LEU A 530 11.32 -19.18 -8.79
C LEU A 530 10.02 -19.98 -8.82
N GLY A 531 10.12 -21.22 -9.27
CA GLY A 531 9.00 -22.12 -9.39
C GLY A 531 8.99 -22.85 -10.73
N ASP A 532 8.33 -23.99 -10.74
CA ASP A 532 8.12 -24.79 -11.94
C ASP A 532 6.81 -25.58 -11.84
N LYS A 533 6.46 -26.29 -12.92
CA LYS A 533 5.23 -27.06 -13.03
C LYS A 533 5.11 -28.20 -12.00
N ASN A 534 6.23 -28.73 -11.51
CA ASN A 534 6.27 -29.87 -10.60
C ASN A 534 6.35 -29.44 -9.12
N ASP A 535 6.78 -28.21 -8.82
CA ASP A 535 6.83 -27.64 -7.46
C ASP A 535 5.43 -27.32 -6.89
N PRO A 536 4.91 -28.08 -5.89
CA PRO A 536 3.51 -28.01 -5.46
C PRO A 536 3.07 -26.63 -4.95
N ASP A 537 4.02 -25.78 -4.53
CA ASP A 537 3.73 -24.43 -4.05
C ASP A 537 3.67 -23.39 -5.19
N SER A 538 4.09 -23.77 -6.40
CA SER A 538 4.11 -22.90 -7.57
C SER A 538 2.72 -22.69 -8.17
N LYS A 539 2.39 -21.41 -8.41
CA LYS A 539 1.24 -20.98 -9.20
C LYS A 539 1.68 -20.09 -10.36
N ILE A 540 0.96 -20.12 -11.48
CA ILE A 540 1.21 -19.23 -12.61
C ILE A 540 0.81 -17.80 -12.21
N GLY A 541 1.78 -16.89 -12.27
CA GLY A 541 1.62 -15.47 -11.95
C GLY A 541 1.99 -14.56 -13.13
N PRO A 542 1.49 -13.31 -13.16
CA PRO A 542 1.87 -12.31 -14.15
C PRO A 542 3.18 -11.61 -13.75
N PHE A 543 3.97 -11.23 -14.76
CA PHE A 543 5.22 -10.50 -14.60
C PHE A 543 5.36 -9.42 -15.66
N LYS A 544 5.78 -8.23 -15.24
CA LYS A 544 6.39 -7.25 -16.14
C LYS A 544 7.86 -7.59 -16.30
N ILE A 545 8.33 -7.66 -17.54
CA ILE A 545 9.75 -7.82 -17.84
C ILE A 545 10.36 -6.44 -18.03
N PHE A 546 11.51 -6.21 -17.42
CA PHE A 546 12.34 -5.05 -17.74
C PHE A 546 13.72 -5.53 -18.17
N LYS A 547 14.12 -5.17 -19.39
CA LYS A 547 15.43 -5.52 -19.94
C LYS A 547 16.41 -4.36 -19.78
N GLY A 548 17.69 -4.65 -19.64
CA GLY A 548 18.70 -3.60 -19.70
C GLY A 548 20.02 -4.09 -20.25
N TRP A 549 20.82 -3.20 -20.80
CA TRP A 549 22.20 -3.49 -21.17
C TRP A 549 23.09 -2.65 -20.28
N GLN A 550 23.67 -3.29 -19.26
CA GLN A 550 24.38 -2.61 -18.18
C GLN A 550 25.89 -2.82 -18.29
N PRO A 551 26.71 -1.86 -17.84
CA PRO A 551 28.15 -2.05 -17.78
C PRO A 551 28.51 -3.19 -16.81
N ALA A 552 29.57 -3.91 -17.15
CA ALA A 552 30.15 -4.98 -16.37
C ALA A 552 31.68 -4.96 -16.49
N ASP A 553 32.35 -5.43 -15.44
CA ASP A 553 33.79 -5.65 -15.48
C ASP A 553 34.10 -6.95 -16.23
N ALA A 554 34.82 -6.86 -17.35
CA ALA A 554 35.05 -7.98 -18.25
C ALA A 554 35.97 -9.05 -17.67
N LYS A 555 36.93 -8.68 -16.80
CA LYS A 555 37.87 -9.62 -16.17
C LYS A 555 37.34 -10.16 -14.86
N ASN A 556 36.80 -9.29 -14.00
CA ASN A 556 36.28 -9.69 -12.71
C ASN A 556 34.90 -10.35 -12.80
N LYS A 557 34.19 -10.19 -13.92
CA LYS A 557 32.90 -10.83 -14.22
C LYS A 557 31.81 -10.53 -13.19
N TYR A 558 31.54 -9.25 -12.93
CA TYR A 558 30.34 -8.79 -12.22
C TYR A 558 29.81 -7.52 -12.87
N LEU A 559 28.56 -7.17 -12.60
CA LEU A 559 28.00 -5.88 -13.03
C LEU A 559 28.81 -4.75 -12.39
N ALA A 560 29.11 -3.73 -13.19
CA ALA A 560 29.81 -2.55 -12.72
C ALA A 560 28.83 -1.60 -12.06
N VAL A 561 29.33 -0.84 -11.07
CA VAL A 561 28.60 0.21 -10.37
C VAL A 561 29.20 1.54 -10.80
N PRO A 562 28.61 2.24 -11.79
CA PRO A 562 29.08 3.55 -12.20
C PRO A 562 28.48 4.64 -11.31
N LYS A 563 29.24 5.72 -11.12
CA LYS A 563 28.71 7.01 -10.70
C LYS A 563 27.92 7.63 -11.86
N LEU A 564 26.70 8.09 -11.60
CA LEU A 564 25.79 8.62 -12.60
C LEU A 564 25.87 10.15 -12.69
N THR A 565 25.99 10.83 -11.57
CA THR A 565 25.88 12.30 -11.42
C THR A 565 27.20 12.96 -11.01
N GLY A 566 27.30 14.26 -11.25
CA GLY A 566 28.45 15.09 -10.89
C GLY A 566 29.55 15.07 -11.95
N GLU A 567 30.68 15.73 -11.69
CA GLU A 567 31.76 15.91 -12.68
C GLU A 567 32.29 14.57 -13.24
N LYS A 568 32.40 13.56 -12.36
CA LYS A 568 32.81 12.18 -12.70
C LYS A 568 31.64 11.26 -13.05
N GLY A 569 30.42 11.78 -13.08
CA GLY A 569 29.21 11.05 -13.39
C GLY A 569 29.12 10.76 -14.89
N VAL A 570 28.57 9.59 -15.25
CA VAL A 570 28.41 9.25 -16.67
C VAL A 570 27.39 10.13 -17.39
N TRP A 571 26.42 10.72 -16.68
CA TRP A 571 25.42 11.59 -17.29
C TRP A 571 26.02 12.92 -17.78
N GLU A 572 26.99 13.47 -17.04
CA GLU A 572 27.68 14.70 -17.41
C GLU A 572 28.90 14.44 -18.31
N SER A 573 29.77 13.50 -17.92
CA SER A 573 31.05 13.25 -18.60
C SER A 573 30.92 12.39 -19.87
N LYS A 574 29.92 11.50 -19.89
CA LYS A 574 29.80 10.39 -20.86
C LYS A 574 31.03 9.46 -20.89
N GLN A 575 31.89 9.51 -19.86
CA GLN A 575 33.10 8.71 -19.74
C GLN A 575 32.86 7.52 -18.80
N TRP A 576 32.74 6.33 -19.38
CA TRP A 576 32.43 5.12 -18.61
C TRP A 576 33.53 4.70 -17.63
N GLU A 577 34.80 4.83 -18.00
CA GLU A 577 35.91 4.37 -17.16
C GLU A 577 35.97 5.15 -15.84
N GLU A 578 35.95 6.48 -15.91
CA GLU A 578 35.99 7.35 -14.73
C GLU A 578 34.77 7.14 -13.83
N ALA A 579 33.57 7.05 -14.43
CA ALA A 579 32.34 6.78 -13.70
C ALA A 579 32.37 5.43 -12.97
N ILE A 580 32.85 4.37 -13.62
CA ILE A 580 32.94 3.03 -13.02
C ILE A 580 34.01 2.99 -11.93
N VAL A 581 35.19 3.60 -12.14
CA VAL A 581 36.21 3.71 -11.09
C VAL A 581 35.63 4.35 -9.84
N SER A 582 34.96 5.50 -10.00
CA SER A 582 34.40 6.23 -8.86
C SER A 582 33.31 5.44 -8.13
N GLY A 583 32.35 4.84 -8.85
CA GLY A 583 31.25 4.11 -8.21
C GLY A 583 31.67 2.76 -7.61
N MET A 584 32.64 2.08 -8.21
CA MET A 584 33.17 0.80 -7.71
C MET A 584 34.03 0.98 -6.47
N GLU A 585 34.83 2.07 -6.41
CA GLU A 585 35.58 2.44 -5.20
C GLU A 585 34.65 2.62 -4.01
N GLU A 586 33.55 3.37 -4.19
CA GLU A 586 32.56 3.58 -3.13
C GLU A 586 31.81 2.28 -2.75
N ALA A 587 31.51 1.43 -3.74
CA ALA A 587 30.93 0.11 -3.50
C ALA A 587 31.91 -0.90 -2.89
N GLY A 588 33.19 -0.54 -2.73
CA GLY A 588 34.24 -1.41 -2.19
C GLY A 588 34.60 -2.58 -3.10
N LEU A 589 34.42 -2.43 -4.41
CA LEU A 589 34.75 -3.46 -5.41
C LEU A 589 35.95 -3.01 -6.27
N PRO A 590 36.88 -3.92 -6.60
CA PRO A 590 37.95 -3.59 -7.53
C PRO A 590 37.37 -3.37 -8.94
N PHE A 591 38.06 -2.60 -9.77
CA PHE A 591 37.74 -2.50 -11.19
C PHE A 591 38.98 -2.85 -12.00
N SER A 592 38.83 -3.69 -13.02
CA SER A 592 39.95 -4.23 -13.80
C SER A 592 40.46 -3.30 -14.91
N GLY A 593 39.72 -2.23 -15.21
CA GLY A 593 39.94 -1.37 -16.37
C GLY A 593 39.17 -1.81 -17.63
N ASP A 594 38.75 -3.08 -17.72
CA ASP A 594 38.09 -3.60 -18.92
C ASP A 594 36.56 -3.56 -18.77
N ILE A 595 35.91 -2.78 -19.62
CA ILE A 595 34.45 -2.60 -19.63
C ILE A 595 33.82 -3.48 -20.72
N THR A 596 32.74 -4.17 -20.35
CA THR A 596 31.81 -4.77 -21.31
C THR A 596 30.37 -4.44 -20.92
N PHE A 597 29.40 -4.87 -21.71
CA PHE A 597 27.98 -4.69 -21.41
C PHE A 597 27.24 -6.03 -21.46
N VAL A 598 26.40 -6.27 -20.45
CA VAL A 598 25.64 -7.51 -20.28
C VAL A 598 24.16 -7.22 -20.43
N GLU A 599 23.45 -8.05 -21.20
CA GLU A 599 21.98 -8.03 -21.22
C GLU A 599 21.46 -8.55 -19.88
N THR A 600 20.54 -7.81 -19.26
CA THR A 600 19.98 -8.11 -17.95
C THR A 600 18.46 -8.16 -18.03
N GLU A 601 17.85 -9.03 -17.23
CA GLU A 601 16.39 -9.11 -17.09
C GLU A 601 15.97 -9.05 -15.62
N LEU A 602 15.01 -8.18 -15.33
CA LEU A 602 14.36 -8.06 -14.04
C LEU A 602 12.85 -8.24 -14.21
N ARG A 603 12.26 -9.12 -13.40
CA ARG A 603 10.82 -9.38 -13.41
C ARG A 603 10.14 -8.71 -12.23
N PHE A 604 9.16 -7.86 -12.51
CA PHE A 604 8.29 -7.25 -11.51
C PHE A 604 6.98 -8.02 -11.43
N ARG A 605 6.49 -8.29 -10.21
CA ARG A 605 5.15 -8.83 -9.97
C ARG A 605 4.14 -7.68 -9.98
N PRO A 606 3.25 -7.57 -10.99
CA PRO A 606 2.13 -6.64 -10.93
C PRO A 606 1.22 -7.02 -9.77
N ARG A 607 0.84 -6.04 -8.95
CA ARG A 607 -0.02 -6.20 -7.77
C ARG A 607 -1.15 -5.16 -7.71
N HIS A 608 -1.14 -4.19 -8.62
CA HIS A 608 -2.10 -3.09 -8.74
C HIS A 608 -2.65 -3.07 -10.17
N GLU A 609 -3.54 -2.13 -10.45
CA GLU A 609 -4.38 -2.11 -11.64
C GLU A 609 -5.28 -3.33 -11.76
N VAL A 610 -5.86 -3.76 -10.64
CA VAL A 610 -6.88 -4.81 -10.67
C VAL A 610 -8.06 -4.27 -11.47
N ALA A 611 -8.35 -4.92 -12.60
CA ALA A 611 -9.42 -4.51 -13.50
C ALA A 611 -10.81 -4.90 -12.94
N PRO A 612 -11.89 -4.24 -13.41
CA PRO A 612 -13.25 -4.71 -13.17
C PRO A 612 -13.41 -6.20 -13.50
N LYS A 613 -14.27 -6.90 -12.77
CA LYS A 613 -14.46 -8.35 -12.92
C LYS A 613 -14.92 -8.73 -14.33
N GLU A 614 -15.61 -7.82 -15.02
CA GLU A 614 -16.05 -7.94 -16.41
C GLU A 614 -14.88 -7.99 -17.39
N ASN A 615 -13.74 -7.39 -17.01
CA ASN A 615 -12.53 -7.32 -17.81
C ASN A 615 -11.47 -8.36 -17.40
N ALA A 616 -11.77 -9.23 -16.43
CA ALA A 616 -10.89 -10.31 -16.04
C ALA A 616 -10.73 -11.33 -17.18
N LEU A 617 -9.58 -12.01 -17.24
CA LEU A 617 -9.36 -13.06 -18.23
C LEU A 617 -10.41 -14.16 -18.09
N THR A 618 -10.99 -14.56 -19.22
CA THR A 618 -11.92 -15.68 -19.32
C THR A 618 -11.22 -16.91 -19.88
N CYS A 619 -11.95 -18.02 -20.00
CA CYS A 619 -11.42 -19.29 -20.48
C CYS A 619 -10.75 -19.15 -21.86
N VAL A 620 -11.34 -18.39 -22.78
CA VAL A 620 -10.90 -18.34 -24.19
C VAL A 620 -9.56 -17.62 -24.36
N GLN A 621 -9.27 -16.64 -23.51
CA GLN A 621 -7.97 -15.97 -23.53
C GLN A 621 -6.82 -16.95 -23.26
N CYS A 622 -6.99 -17.90 -22.34
CA CYS A 622 -5.93 -18.87 -21.98
C CYS A 622 -6.02 -20.17 -22.79
N HIS A 623 -7.22 -20.61 -23.14
CA HIS A 623 -7.51 -21.90 -23.77
C HIS A 623 -8.01 -21.77 -25.21
N THR A 624 -7.36 -20.92 -26.00
CA THR A 624 -7.82 -20.56 -27.35
C THR A 624 -7.97 -21.79 -28.27
N SER A 625 -7.11 -22.80 -28.13
CA SER A 625 -7.20 -24.05 -28.89
C SER A 625 -8.54 -24.77 -28.75
N ALA A 626 -9.18 -24.69 -27.58
CA ALA A 626 -10.48 -25.33 -27.35
C ALA A 626 -11.64 -24.67 -28.13
N PHE A 627 -11.42 -23.50 -28.71
CA PHE A 627 -12.43 -22.75 -29.45
C PHE A 627 -12.09 -22.63 -30.95
N THR A 628 -10.81 -22.69 -31.33
CA THR A 628 -10.38 -22.50 -32.72
C THR A 628 -10.14 -23.80 -33.50
N ASP A 629 -9.95 -24.94 -32.84
CA ASP A 629 -9.75 -26.24 -33.51
C ASP A 629 -11.00 -27.13 -33.36
N LYS A 630 -11.63 -27.46 -34.49
CA LYS A 630 -12.85 -28.29 -34.54
C LYS A 630 -12.66 -29.67 -33.88
N LYS A 631 -11.46 -30.27 -33.98
CA LYS A 631 -11.19 -31.60 -33.45
C LYS A 631 -11.04 -31.61 -31.92
N THR A 632 -10.57 -30.52 -31.34
CA THR A 632 -10.46 -30.33 -29.88
C THR A 632 -11.71 -29.71 -29.27
N ALA A 633 -12.46 -28.89 -29.99
CA ALA A 633 -13.75 -28.36 -29.57
C ALA A 633 -14.77 -29.47 -29.23
N GLU A 634 -14.73 -30.59 -29.96
CA GLU A 634 -15.60 -31.76 -29.74
C GLU A 634 -15.37 -32.48 -28.40
N ASN A 635 -14.24 -32.26 -27.72
CA ASN A 635 -13.86 -32.95 -26.47
C ASN A 635 -13.61 -32.00 -25.29
N THR A 636 -13.92 -30.71 -25.43
CA THR A 636 -13.62 -29.67 -24.43
C THR A 636 -14.88 -28.91 -24.01
N CYS A 637 -14.74 -27.80 -23.27
CA CYS A 637 -15.84 -26.95 -22.81
C CYS A 637 -16.78 -26.51 -23.94
N ALA A 638 -16.26 -26.35 -25.17
CA ALA A 638 -17.04 -25.99 -26.36
C ALA A 638 -18.14 -27.02 -26.70
N ARG A 639 -17.99 -28.28 -26.29
CA ARG A 639 -18.99 -29.35 -26.49
C ARG A 639 -20.31 -29.09 -25.78
N CYS A 640 -20.26 -28.48 -24.59
CA CYS A 640 -21.43 -28.27 -23.73
C CYS A 640 -21.91 -26.80 -23.70
N HIS A 641 -21.12 -25.87 -24.21
CA HIS A 641 -21.38 -24.42 -24.16
C HIS A 641 -21.69 -23.80 -25.54
N ASN A 642 -22.30 -24.59 -26.44
CA ASN A 642 -22.67 -24.33 -27.84
C ASN A 642 -21.54 -24.36 -28.88
N LYS A 643 -21.88 -24.94 -30.05
CA LYS A 643 -21.12 -24.85 -31.31
C LYS A 643 -21.19 -23.41 -31.78
N ASN A 644 -20.33 -22.57 -31.23
CA ASN A 644 -20.31 -21.15 -31.54
C ASN A 644 -20.07 -20.95 -33.04
N SER A 645 -20.88 -20.11 -33.69
CA SER A 645 -20.46 -19.54 -34.98
C SER A 645 -19.17 -18.73 -34.76
N PRO A 646 -18.36 -18.48 -35.80
CA PRO A 646 -17.23 -17.57 -35.69
C PRO A 646 -17.58 -16.22 -35.03
N GLU A 647 -18.79 -15.69 -35.28
CA GLU A 647 -19.25 -14.44 -34.67
C GLU A 647 -19.47 -14.54 -33.13
N GLU A 648 -19.93 -15.69 -32.64
CA GLU A 648 -20.12 -15.92 -31.20
C GLU A 648 -18.78 -16.17 -30.46
N ILE A 649 -17.79 -16.75 -31.14
CA ILE A 649 -16.41 -16.81 -30.63
C ILE A 649 -15.82 -15.40 -30.53
N ASP A 650 -16.04 -14.57 -31.55
CA ASP A 650 -15.60 -13.18 -31.55
C ASP A 650 -16.28 -12.36 -30.43
N ASP A 651 -17.56 -12.59 -30.13
CA ASP A 651 -18.26 -11.95 -28.98
C ASP A 651 -17.72 -12.41 -27.62
N ILE A 652 -17.39 -13.70 -27.45
CA ILE A 652 -16.79 -14.20 -26.21
C ILE A 652 -15.34 -13.69 -26.07
N MET A 653 -14.60 -13.63 -27.17
CA MET A 653 -13.27 -13.01 -27.25
C MET A 653 -13.31 -11.51 -26.96
N ALA A 654 -14.43 -10.84 -27.29
CA ALA A 654 -14.65 -9.42 -27.05
C ALA A 654 -14.88 -9.05 -25.58
N LYS A 655 -15.12 -10.04 -24.68
CA LYS A 655 -15.33 -9.80 -23.24
C LYS A 655 -14.02 -9.57 -22.46
N GLY A 656 -12.85 -9.65 -23.09
CA GLY A 656 -11.57 -9.22 -22.51
C GLY A 656 -11.18 -7.82 -22.97
N LYS A 657 -10.55 -7.04 -22.07
CA LYS A 657 -10.15 -5.64 -22.34
C LYS A 657 -9.33 -5.47 -23.63
N ASP A 658 -8.47 -6.43 -23.99
CA ASP A 658 -7.60 -6.33 -25.17
C ASP A 658 -8.11 -7.13 -26.40
N ARG A 659 -9.16 -7.94 -26.23
CA ARG A 659 -9.73 -8.85 -27.25
C ARG A 659 -8.72 -9.83 -27.88
N LYS A 660 -7.59 -10.14 -27.21
CA LYS A 660 -6.55 -11.04 -27.74
C LYS A 660 -6.63 -12.44 -27.13
N ALA A 661 -6.18 -13.42 -27.92
CA ALA A 661 -6.11 -14.84 -27.55
C ALA A 661 -4.70 -15.26 -27.12
N ASN A 662 -4.56 -16.53 -26.71
CA ASN A 662 -3.30 -17.20 -26.40
C ASN A 662 -2.50 -16.49 -25.32
N TYR A 663 -3.16 -16.14 -24.21
CA TYR A 663 -2.58 -15.44 -23.07
C TYR A 663 -1.43 -16.20 -22.39
N ILE A 664 -1.45 -17.52 -22.47
CA ILE A 664 -0.46 -18.38 -21.83
C ILE A 664 0.33 -19.15 -22.89
N ASP A 665 1.65 -19.07 -22.80
CA ASP A 665 2.55 -19.97 -23.53
C ASP A 665 2.70 -21.27 -22.72
N TRP A 666 1.82 -22.22 -22.99
CA TRP A 666 1.77 -23.50 -22.28
C TRP A 666 3.06 -24.30 -22.40
N LYS A 667 3.73 -24.24 -23.56
CA LYS A 667 5.00 -24.95 -23.81
C LYS A 667 6.11 -24.39 -22.92
N ASN A 668 6.22 -23.06 -22.83
CA ASN A 668 7.19 -22.42 -21.95
C ASN A 668 6.93 -22.71 -20.46
N LEU A 669 5.68 -23.04 -20.09
CA LEU A 669 5.32 -23.48 -18.75
C LEU A 669 5.50 -24.99 -18.51
N GLY A 670 6.04 -25.74 -19.46
CA GLY A 670 6.28 -27.18 -19.34
C GLY A 670 5.04 -28.06 -19.57
N TYR A 671 4.01 -27.54 -20.24
CA TYR A 671 2.92 -28.36 -20.78
C TYR A 671 3.21 -28.77 -22.21
N GLU A 672 2.74 -29.95 -22.60
CA GLU A 672 2.84 -30.44 -23.98
C GLU A 672 2.02 -29.56 -24.92
N ASN A 673 0.82 -29.21 -24.49
CA ASN A 673 -0.10 -28.29 -25.14
C ASN A 673 -1.02 -27.65 -24.09
N ASP A 674 -2.07 -26.96 -24.52
CA ASP A 674 -3.15 -26.50 -23.67
C ASP A 674 -3.62 -27.62 -22.70
N PRO A 675 -3.58 -27.39 -21.37
CA PRO A 675 -3.98 -28.39 -20.38
C PRO A 675 -5.47 -28.71 -20.41
N LEU A 676 -6.30 -27.89 -21.06
CA LEU A 676 -7.69 -28.24 -21.33
C LEU A 676 -7.80 -29.42 -22.33
N VAL A 677 -6.81 -29.57 -23.21
CA VAL A 677 -6.74 -30.66 -24.20
C VAL A 677 -5.94 -31.85 -23.68
N THR A 678 -4.79 -31.58 -23.05
CA THR A 678 -3.80 -32.62 -22.67
C THR A 678 -3.84 -33.02 -21.20
N GLY A 679 -4.66 -32.34 -20.39
CA GLY A 679 -4.71 -32.53 -18.95
C GLY A 679 -3.74 -31.62 -18.19
N GLY A 680 -4.16 -31.20 -17.00
CA GLY A 680 -3.41 -30.30 -16.13
C GLY A 680 -2.48 -31.01 -15.15
N ARG A 681 -1.77 -30.20 -14.37
CA ARG A 681 -0.85 -30.60 -13.29
C ARG A 681 -1.46 -31.56 -12.25
N PHE A 682 -2.77 -31.53 -12.03
CA PHE A 682 -3.47 -32.38 -11.07
C PHE A 682 -4.63 -33.14 -11.74
N SER A 683 -4.33 -33.88 -12.81
CA SER A 683 -5.24 -34.84 -13.44
C SER A 683 -5.38 -36.16 -12.65
N LYS A 684 -5.06 -36.18 -11.35
CA LYS A 684 -5.30 -37.31 -10.45
C LYS A 684 -6.52 -37.08 -9.58
#